data_AF-A0A2P8F7C7-F1
#
_entry.id   AF-A0A2P8F7C7-F1
#
_cell.length_a   1.000
_cell.length_b   1.000
_cell.length_c   1.000
_cell.angle_alpha   90.00
_cell.angle_beta   90.00
_cell.angle_gamma   90.00
#
_symmetry.space_group_name_H-M   'P 1'
#
loop_
_entity.id
_entity.type
_entity.pdbx_description
1 polymer ?
#
loop_
_entity_poly.entity_id
_entity_poly.type
_entity_poly.pdbx_seq_one_letter_code
_entity_poly.pdbx_strand_id
1 'polypeptide(L)'
;MSEEYATHVASGSRAVGAEGEIDTPISRLTASAYDDGVESVRIGPNAAQVAFGLFGQGQEDLPNALGVSVFWTYWGQFLDHDISLTPTNSGEFVDVAGLIAPVQRSAYVSDGTAGDIRAQVNKITPLIDASNVYGSDSERLTELRTFDGGRLKTSEGYDGIDHLHLNMARLENAGDNDPDNPLYVAGDVRANENVALTAIHTMMANEHNYWSDRLGEKHPDWSDDQLFDGARSVVEALIQNITYSEFLPLLLGPNALSPLADSSEGVSEQVTNEFSTAAYRFAHSTVSSELLRLKENGDALGEGHLSLASSFFNNSAISENGIAPIMRGLGTTDAQEIDTKVIDELNLFLVNDAGMSGFSLPALNIVRGRDHGIDTYVSVRSQLLGDIDLEALDPADFSVITRDVVVQQDLASVYDSVFDVDLWVGGLAEEKIPGAMVGPTFQNILVEQFARLRDADPLWFQRRSWTDEGLFEEIIGTRLSDILMRSAGVECMQADIFLTSNRVGGSEGDDVVEGNWERDLMVGMEGDDFMDGHESADDLFGGAGDDTLFGGDGDDHIHGDEGADFLNGGSGHDSMSGGLGNDELFAQDGNDYLAGGLGDDVLGGSAGNDSLYGGMGSDISFGGDGDDLIYEIETDEESNTAWAGQGDDTVMGGGGHDVFGGGAGDDSISSGNGNDVIYGGAGEGRDILNGGDGADTLFGSGGNDQISGGDGDDIIFNGQGDDHVEAGDGNDILWGGIGNDLLEGGSGADVFVFVEGNGEDTIRHYSLVDDRIAILSDNIASLEDLTLSQHRFEAHIAFDDVTIILESVLVTHLTEDHFLFDLAF
;
A
#
# COMPACT_ATOMS: atom_id res chain seq x y z
N MET A 1 -16.56 -12.37 32.98
CA MET A 1 -15.62 -11.28 32.65
C MET A 1 -14.46 -11.35 33.63
N SER A 2 -13.37 -11.98 33.22
CA SER A 2 -12.10 -12.03 33.95
C SER A 2 -11.02 -11.45 33.05
N GLU A 3 -10.17 -10.62 33.65
CA GLU A 3 -9.00 -9.92 33.09
C GLU A 3 -7.89 -10.89 32.65
N GLU A 4 -8.04 -11.52 31.50
CA GLU A 4 -6.94 -12.21 30.80
C GLU A 4 -7.24 -12.20 29.29
N TYR A 5 -7.07 -11.04 28.64
CA TYR A 5 -6.97 -10.93 27.18
C TYR A 5 -5.55 -10.49 26.84
N ALA A 6 -4.66 -11.47 26.80
CA ALA A 6 -3.40 -11.50 26.06
C ALA A 6 -3.44 -12.90 25.41
N THR A 7 -3.44 -13.11 24.10
CA THR A 7 -2.43 -12.86 23.04
C THR A 7 -3.10 -13.40 21.74
N HIS A 8 -2.74 -13.10 20.48
CA HIS A 8 -1.58 -13.64 19.75
C HIS A 8 -1.42 -13.06 18.31
N VAL A 9 -2.16 -12.02 17.89
CA VAL A 9 -1.84 -11.23 16.67
C VAL A 9 -1.66 -9.77 17.02
N ALA A 10 -2.59 -9.22 17.80
CA ALA A 10 -2.56 -7.91 18.43
C ALA A 10 -3.43 -7.95 19.69
N SER A 11 -3.13 -7.15 20.72
CA SER A 11 -4.03 -6.99 21.86
C SER A 11 -5.27 -6.18 21.45
N GLY A 12 -6.41 -6.84 21.28
CA GLY A 12 -7.75 -6.25 21.27
C GLY A 12 -8.40 -6.04 19.90
N SER A 13 -9.65 -6.47 19.79
CA SER A 13 -10.70 -5.94 18.90
C SER A 13 -11.87 -5.51 19.81
N ARG A 14 -12.62 -4.46 19.45
CA ARG A 14 -13.81 -4.10 20.24
C ARG A 14 -14.83 -5.24 20.16
N ALA A 15 -15.38 -5.61 21.32
CA ALA A 15 -16.40 -6.64 21.40
C ALA A 15 -17.67 -6.14 20.71
N VAL A 16 -18.09 -6.79 19.63
CA VAL A 16 -19.30 -6.40 18.90
C VAL A 16 -20.51 -6.42 19.84
N GLY A 17 -21.22 -5.30 19.90
CA GLY A 17 -22.42 -5.13 20.73
C GLY A 17 -22.14 -4.87 22.22
N ALA A 18 -20.98 -4.31 22.59
CA ALA A 18 -20.78 -3.83 23.95
C ALA A 18 -21.77 -2.69 24.30
N GLU A 19 -22.24 -2.66 25.55
CA GLU A 19 -23.23 -1.66 25.99
C GLU A 19 -22.68 -0.22 25.83
N GLY A 20 -23.34 0.58 24.99
CA GLY A 20 -23.04 2.01 24.80
C GLY A 20 -22.25 2.38 23.56
N GLU A 21 -21.94 1.43 22.68
CA GLU A 21 -21.18 1.66 21.43
C GLU A 21 -22.05 1.95 20.20
N ILE A 22 -23.31 1.48 20.23
CA ILE A 22 -24.33 1.74 19.21
C ILE A 22 -25.50 2.54 19.79
N ASP A 23 -26.40 3.02 18.93
CA ASP A 23 -27.53 3.89 19.30
C ASP A 23 -27.07 5.16 20.06
N THR A 24 -25.90 5.68 19.70
CA THR A 24 -25.29 6.84 20.35
C THR A 24 -25.82 8.16 19.78
N PRO A 25 -25.95 9.23 20.59
CA PRO A 25 -26.31 10.55 20.07
C PRO A 25 -25.24 11.07 19.10
N ILE A 26 -25.67 11.62 17.97
CA ILE A 26 -24.81 12.32 17.01
C ILE A 26 -24.46 13.70 17.58
N SER A 27 -23.17 14.01 17.60
CA SER A 27 -22.63 15.28 18.08
C SER A 27 -22.78 16.42 17.07
N ARG A 28 -22.26 17.61 17.39
CA ARG A 28 -22.31 18.80 16.53
C ARG A 28 -21.01 19.58 16.60
N LEU A 29 -20.54 20.07 15.46
CA LEU A 29 -19.44 21.03 15.39
C LEU A 29 -19.91 22.47 15.58
N THR A 30 -21.16 22.75 15.19
CA THR A 30 -21.77 24.08 15.22
C THR A 30 -23.06 24.10 16.03
N ALA A 31 -23.55 25.30 16.34
CA ALA A 31 -24.82 25.46 17.04
C ALA A 31 -26.00 24.91 16.19
N SER A 32 -26.99 24.30 16.85
CA SER A 32 -28.19 23.81 16.16
C SER A 32 -29.06 24.95 15.65
N ALA A 33 -29.62 24.79 14.45
CA ALA A 33 -30.50 25.75 13.78
C ALA A 33 -31.90 25.17 13.54
N TYR A 34 -32.68 25.02 14.62
CA TYR A 34 -34.12 24.75 14.56
C TYR A 34 -34.92 26.06 14.72
N ASP A 35 -36.06 26.21 14.04
CA ASP A 35 -36.86 27.45 14.04
C ASP A 35 -37.41 27.81 15.43
N ASP A 36 -37.69 26.81 16.26
CA ASP A 36 -38.09 26.96 17.66
C ASP A 36 -36.92 26.84 18.65
N GLY A 37 -35.70 26.67 18.13
CA GLY A 37 -34.48 26.42 18.89
C GLY A 37 -34.36 25.00 19.46
N VAL A 38 -35.27 24.08 19.15
CA VAL A 38 -35.35 22.76 19.79
C VAL A 38 -35.47 21.64 18.76
N GLU A 39 -36.49 21.65 17.89
CA GLU A 39 -36.79 20.52 17.01
C GLU A 39 -37.52 20.86 15.71
N SER A 40 -38.08 22.08 15.59
CA SER A 40 -38.81 22.49 14.39
C SER A 40 -37.86 22.70 13.22
N VAL A 41 -38.03 21.91 12.16
CA VAL A 41 -37.21 21.96 10.93
C VAL A 41 -37.19 23.37 10.37
N ARG A 42 -35.98 23.88 10.07
CA ARG A 42 -35.78 25.23 9.51
C ARG A 42 -36.56 25.43 8.22
N ILE A 43 -37.35 26.51 8.14
CA ILE A 43 -37.98 26.93 6.89
C ILE A 43 -36.92 27.57 5.98
N GLY A 44 -36.75 27.01 4.79
CA GLY A 44 -35.89 27.55 3.73
C GLY A 44 -36.51 27.36 2.35
N PRO A 45 -35.78 27.67 1.27
CA PRO A 45 -36.23 27.42 -0.09
C PRO A 45 -36.67 25.97 -0.29
N ASN A 46 -37.64 25.75 -1.16
CA ASN A 46 -38.17 24.41 -1.40
C ASN A 46 -37.06 23.49 -1.92
N ALA A 47 -36.76 22.41 -1.19
CA ALA A 47 -35.64 21.53 -1.49
C ALA A 47 -35.72 20.87 -2.87
N ALA A 48 -36.93 20.50 -3.33
CA ALA A 48 -37.11 19.93 -4.67
C ALA A 48 -36.87 20.98 -5.76
N GLN A 49 -37.28 22.24 -5.55
CA GLN A 49 -36.98 23.33 -6.48
C GLN A 49 -35.48 23.63 -6.57
N VAL A 50 -34.77 23.61 -5.44
CA VAL A 50 -33.30 23.70 -5.43
C VAL A 50 -32.69 22.52 -6.19
N ALA A 51 -33.09 21.29 -5.86
CA ALA A 51 -32.57 20.07 -6.50
C ALA A 51 -32.76 20.09 -8.02
N PHE A 52 -33.97 20.38 -8.51
CA PHE A 52 -34.27 20.36 -9.94
C PHE A 52 -33.71 21.57 -10.69
N GLY A 53 -33.48 22.69 -10.01
CA GLY A 53 -32.93 23.91 -10.62
C GLY A 53 -31.40 23.93 -10.69
N LEU A 54 -30.72 23.29 -9.74
CA LEU A 54 -29.27 23.37 -9.58
C LEU A 54 -28.54 22.09 -10.01
N PHE A 55 -29.06 20.93 -9.62
CA PHE A 55 -28.33 19.65 -9.70
C PHE A 55 -28.55 18.86 -10.98
N GLY A 56 -29.37 19.35 -11.92
CA GLY A 56 -29.52 18.68 -13.21
C GLY A 56 -28.20 18.67 -13.98
N GLN A 57 -27.63 17.49 -14.16
CA GLN A 57 -26.43 17.27 -14.98
C GLN A 57 -26.79 17.06 -16.45
N GLY A 58 -27.98 16.51 -16.73
CA GLY A 58 -28.36 16.12 -18.08
C GLY A 58 -27.76 14.79 -18.48
N GLN A 59 -27.18 14.70 -19.69
CA GLN A 59 -26.67 13.45 -20.27
C GLN A 59 -25.15 13.52 -20.56
N GLU A 60 -24.48 14.58 -20.11
CA GLU A 60 -23.02 14.74 -20.29
C GLU A 60 -22.33 14.31 -19.00
N ASP A 61 -21.32 13.45 -19.11
CA ASP A 61 -20.43 13.11 -18.01
C ASP A 61 -19.53 14.31 -17.67
N LEU A 62 -19.27 14.47 -16.38
CA LEU A 62 -18.40 15.49 -15.80
C LEU A 62 -17.28 14.76 -15.04
N PRO A 63 -16.27 14.21 -15.74
CA PRO A 63 -15.21 13.45 -15.09
C PRO A 63 -14.49 14.31 -14.05
N ASN A 64 -14.09 13.66 -12.96
CA ASN A 64 -13.36 14.30 -11.89
C ASN A 64 -12.02 14.85 -12.36
N ALA A 65 -11.67 16.08 -11.99
CA ALA A 65 -10.44 16.73 -12.46
C ALA A 65 -9.13 16.09 -11.96
N LEU A 66 -9.18 15.23 -10.93
CA LEU A 66 -8.04 14.45 -10.45
C LEU A 66 -8.00 13.03 -11.04
N GLY A 67 -8.95 12.66 -11.90
CA GLY A 67 -9.01 11.30 -12.47
C GLY A 67 -9.31 10.22 -11.43
N VAL A 68 -10.10 10.52 -10.39
CA VAL A 68 -10.47 9.47 -9.41
C VAL A 68 -11.47 8.50 -10.03
N SER A 69 -11.31 7.22 -9.72
CA SER A 69 -12.13 6.14 -10.26
C SER A 69 -13.50 6.05 -9.58
N VAL A 70 -14.46 5.40 -10.24
CA VAL A 70 -15.74 5.07 -9.63
C VAL A 70 -15.53 4.15 -8.41
N PHE A 71 -14.45 3.37 -8.35
CA PHE A 71 -14.09 2.58 -7.16
C PHE A 71 -13.92 3.48 -5.93
N TRP A 72 -13.26 4.64 -6.07
CA TRP A 72 -13.10 5.60 -4.98
C TRP A 72 -14.45 6.07 -4.42
N THR A 73 -15.45 6.28 -5.29
CA THR A 73 -16.81 6.65 -4.88
C THR A 73 -17.46 5.56 -4.03
N TYR A 74 -17.36 4.29 -4.44
CA TYR A 74 -17.97 3.17 -3.72
C TYR A 74 -17.19 2.76 -2.47
N TRP A 75 -15.88 2.97 -2.43
CA TRP A 75 -15.11 2.85 -1.19
C TRP A 75 -15.55 3.89 -0.15
N GLY A 76 -15.77 5.14 -0.58
CA GLY A 76 -16.32 6.19 0.27
C GLY A 76 -17.69 5.81 0.86
N GLN A 77 -18.58 5.21 0.05
CA GLN A 77 -19.87 4.68 0.51
C GLN A 77 -19.70 3.50 1.48
N PHE A 78 -18.84 2.53 1.14
CA PHE A 78 -18.53 1.40 2.01
C PHE A 78 -18.04 1.88 3.38
N LEU A 79 -17.17 2.89 3.41
CA LEU A 79 -16.64 3.50 4.62
C LEU A 79 -17.70 4.32 5.39
N ASP A 80 -18.59 5.06 4.72
CA ASP A 80 -19.74 5.70 5.40
C ASP A 80 -20.58 4.65 6.15
N HIS A 81 -20.72 3.47 5.56
CA HIS A 81 -21.49 2.39 6.13
C HIS A 81 -20.82 1.71 7.33
N ASP A 82 -19.54 2.00 7.57
CA ASP A 82 -18.84 1.62 8.81
C ASP A 82 -19.00 2.68 9.91
N ILE A 83 -19.10 3.95 9.52
CA ILE A 83 -19.04 5.09 10.46
C ILE A 83 -20.43 5.54 10.90
N SER A 84 -21.40 5.62 9.97
CA SER A 84 -22.69 6.24 10.23
C SER A 84 -23.92 5.50 9.66
N LEU A 85 -24.95 5.38 10.49
CA LEU A 85 -26.28 4.91 10.12
C LEU A 85 -27.34 5.65 10.95
N THR A 86 -28.08 6.56 10.34
CA THR A 86 -29.21 7.24 11.02
C THR A 86 -30.55 6.65 10.58
N PRO A 87 -31.27 5.93 11.46
CA PRO A 87 -32.57 5.34 11.11
C PRO A 87 -33.64 6.42 10.90
N THR A 88 -34.65 6.12 10.09
CA THR A 88 -35.79 7.03 9.84
C THR A 88 -37.09 6.50 10.44
N ASN A 89 -37.11 6.06 11.70
CA ASN A 89 -38.29 5.42 12.31
C ASN A 89 -39.05 6.32 13.31
N SER A 90 -38.87 7.65 13.26
CA SER A 90 -39.52 8.61 14.17
C SER A 90 -41.05 8.66 14.06
N GLY A 91 -41.60 8.21 12.92
CA GLY A 91 -43.02 8.36 12.57
C GLY A 91 -43.45 9.80 12.22
N GLU A 92 -42.50 10.73 12.16
CA GLU A 92 -42.72 12.13 11.77
C GLU A 92 -42.29 12.37 10.31
N PHE A 93 -42.95 13.31 9.64
CA PHE A 93 -42.79 13.54 8.20
C PHE A 93 -42.68 15.03 7.88
N VAL A 94 -41.89 15.34 6.85
CA VAL A 94 -41.74 16.68 6.26
C VAL A 94 -42.32 16.65 4.84
N ASP A 95 -43.33 17.49 4.59
CA ASP A 95 -43.90 17.65 3.25
C ASP A 95 -42.97 18.50 2.38
N VAL A 96 -42.57 17.97 1.23
CA VAL A 96 -41.73 18.66 0.25
C VAL A 96 -42.50 18.78 -1.05
N ALA A 97 -43.02 19.97 -1.36
CA ALA A 97 -43.75 20.19 -2.60
C ALA A 97 -42.82 19.92 -3.81
N GLY A 98 -43.25 19.05 -4.73
CA GLY A 98 -42.44 18.58 -5.86
C GLY A 98 -42.03 17.11 -5.78
N LEU A 99 -42.11 16.49 -4.58
CA LEU A 99 -41.95 15.05 -4.37
C LEU A 99 -43.31 14.34 -4.29
N ILE A 100 -43.37 13.09 -4.73
CA ILE A 100 -44.61 12.27 -4.70
C ILE A 100 -44.98 11.82 -3.27
N ALA A 101 -44.00 11.73 -2.36
CA ALA A 101 -44.19 11.34 -0.97
C ALA A 101 -43.44 12.28 0.00
N PRO A 102 -43.93 12.43 1.24
CA PRO A 102 -43.22 13.21 2.25
C PRO A 102 -41.96 12.48 2.75
N VAL A 103 -40.99 13.23 3.24
CA VAL A 103 -39.72 12.71 3.75
C VAL A 103 -39.86 12.38 5.24
N GLN A 104 -39.51 11.16 5.63
CA GLN A 104 -39.56 10.76 7.03
C GLN A 104 -38.38 11.34 7.82
N ARG A 105 -38.65 11.93 8.99
CA ARG A 105 -37.63 12.51 9.87
C ARG A 105 -36.81 11.44 10.56
N SER A 106 -35.55 11.77 10.83
CA SER A 106 -34.58 10.89 11.49
C SER A 106 -35.01 10.53 12.91
N ALA A 107 -34.64 9.33 13.33
CA ALA A 107 -34.71 8.88 14.71
C ALA A 107 -33.87 9.82 15.60
N TYR A 108 -34.30 9.98 16.85
CA TYR A 108 -33.65 10.85 17.81
C TYR A 108 -33.73 10.26 19.21
N VAL A 109 -32.77 10.63 20.06
CA VAL A 109 -32.84 10.35 21.50
C VAL A 109 -33.67 11.43 22.17
N SER A 110 -34.62 11.02 23.00
CA SER A 110 -35.31 11.90 23.95
C SER A 110 -35.05 11.37 25.35
N ASP A 111 -34.39 12.17 26.19
CA ASP A 111 -34.25 11.89 27.62
C ASP A 111 -35.52 12.24 28.43
N GLY A 112 -36.57 12.72 27.74
CA GLY A 112 -37.87 13.04 28.31
C GLY A 112 -37.92 14.39 29.03
N THR A 113 -36.87 15.21 28.97
CA THR A 113 -36.88 16.58 29.47
C THR A 113 -37.40 17.55 28.40
N ALA A 114 -38.31 18.44 28.82
CA ALA A 114 -38.89 19.43 27.91
C ALA A 114 -37.89 20.56 27.64
N GLY A 115 -37.50 20.74 26.38
CA GLY A 115 -36.62 21.82 25.93
C GLY A 115 -35.23 21.38 25.47
N ASP A 116 -34.93 20.08 25.44
CA ASP A 116 -33.66 19.57 24.92
C ASP A 116 -33.66 19.57 23.38
N ILE A 117 -32.55 20.01 22.83
CA ILE A 117 -32.34 20.08 21.38
C ILE A 117 -32.41 18.66 20.81
N ARG A 118 -33.19 18.47 19.73
CA ARG A 118 -33.33 17.19 19.05
C ARG A 118 -31.95 16.66 18.61
N ALA A 119 -31.59 15.50 19.15
CA ALA A 119 -30.32 14.82 18.92
C ALA A 119 -30.55 13.49 18.19
N GLN A 120 -30.10 13.40 16.95
CA GLN A 120 -30.20 12.21 16.12
C GLN A 120 -29.31 11.08 16.64
N VAL A 121 -29.57 9.85 16.17
CA VAL A 121 -28.92 8.63 16.65
C VAL A 121 -28.04 8.04 15.55
N ASN A 122 -26.82 7.63 15.91
CA ASN A 122 -26.03 6.70 15.12
C ASN A 122 -26.32 5.27 15.59
N LYS A 123 -26.89 4.42 14.72
CA LYS A 123 -27.28 3.04 15.04
C LYS A 123 -26.11 2.06 15.01
N ILE A 124 -24.96 2.46 14.46
CA ILE A 124 -23.75 1.63 14.37
C ILE A 124 -22.61 2.22 15.21
N THR A 125 -21.51 1.48 15.30
CA THR A 125 -20.27 1.94 15.92
C THR A 125 -19.75 3.15 15.16
N PRO A 126 -19.18 4.16 15.82
CA PRO A 126 -18.75 5.38 15.13
C PRO A 126 -17.31 5.30 14.60
N LEU A 127 -16.54 4.27 14.99
CA LEU A 127 -15.15 4.07 14.59
C LEU A 127 -15.04 3.37 13.23
N ILE A 128 -13.83 3.34 12.67
CA ILE A 128 -13.51 2.51 11.50
C ILE A 128 -13.05 1.15 12.03
N ASP A 129 -14.00 0.29 12.37
CA ASP A 129 -13.78 -1.01 13.02
C ASP A 129 -14.30 -2.20 12.19
N ALA A 130 -14.57 -1.95 10.90
CA ALA A 130 -15.09 -2.91 9.94
C ALA A 130 -16.44 -3.52 10.37
N SER A 131 -17.24 -2.79 11.15
CA SER A 131 -18.61 -3.16 11.49
C SER A 131 -19.50 -3.32 10.26
N ASN A 132 -19.17 -2.68 9.15
CA ASN A 132 -19.82 -2.92 7.86
C ASN A 132 -19.55 -4.33 7.28
N VAL A 133 -18.50 -5.02 7.73
CA VAL A 133 -18.19 -6.44 7.44
C VAL A 133 -18.74 -7.35 8.54
N TYR A 134 -18.50 -7.01 9.81
CA TYR A 134 -18.74 -7.91 10.97
C TYR A 134 -20.06 -7.68 11.70
N GLY A 135 -20.73 -6.57 11.44
CA GLY A 135 -21.92 -6.09 12.15
C GLY A 135 -21.58 -5.33 13.42
N SER A 136 -22.47 -4.41 13.81
CA SER A 136 -22.35 -3.66 15.07
C SER A 136 -23.09 -4.33 16.25
N ASP A 137 -23.81 -5.43 15.99
CA ASP A 137 -24.55 -6.18 17.00
C ASP A 137 -24.28 -7.69 16.97
N SER A 138 -24.42 -8.32 18.14
CA SER A 138 -24.09 -9.74 18.33
C SER A 138 -25.00 -10.71 17.57
N GLU A 139 -26.25 -10.34 17.27
CA GLU A 139 -27.16 -11.19 16.49
C GLU A 139 -26.66 -11.30 15.05
N ARG A 140 -26.33 -10.17 14.44
CA ARG A 140 -25.77 -10.11 13.08
C ARG A 140 -24.42 -10.79 12.99
N LEU A 141 -23.49 -10.48 13.91
CA LEU A 141 -22.18 -11.14 13.92
C LEU A 141 -22.31 -12.67 14.01
N THR A 142 -23.21 -13.16 14.89
CA THR A 142 -23.46 -14.60 15.03
C THR A 142 -24.01 -15.20 13.74
N GLU A 143 -24.85 -14.48 13.01
CA GLU A 143 -25.35 -14.95 11.73
C GLU A 143 -24.27 -14.97 10.64
N LEU A 144 -23.29 -14.07 10.69
CA LEU A 144 -22.23 -14.00 9.69
C LEU A 144 -21.15 -15.07 9.87
N ARG A 145 -20.95 -15.60 11.09
CA ARG A 145 -19.88 -16.57 11.39
C ARG A 145 -20.24 -18.02 11.07
N THR A 146 -19.26 -18.80 10.62
CA THR A 146 -19.38 -20.27 10.48
C THR A 146 -19.29 -20.99 11.83
N PHE A 147 -18.55 -20.40 12.78
CA PHE A 147 -18.04 -21.08 13.98
C PHE A 147 -17.20 -22.33 13.67
N ASP A 148 -16.54 -22.31 12.52
CA ASP A 148 -15.58 -23.31 12.07
C ASP A 148 -14.42 -22.64 11.32
N GLY A 149 -13.19 -22.91 11.76
CA GLY A 149 -11.97 -22.37 11.18
C GLY A 149 -11.78 -20.85 11.30
N GLY A 150 -12.57 -20.17 12.14
CA GLY A 150 -12.54 -18.72 12.30
C GLY A 150 -13.13 -17.95 11.11
N ARG A 151 -13.96 -18.58 10.27
CA ARG A 151 -14.42 -18.05 8.98
C ARG A 151 -15.74 -17.29 9.06
N LEU A 152 -15.97 -16.43 8.06
CA LEU A 152 -17.28 -15.90 7.71
C LEU A 152 -18.01 -16.85 6.75
N LYS A 153 -19.33 -16.91 6.88
CA LYS A 153 -20.19 -17.65 5.96
C LYS A 153 -20.15 -17.00 4.59
N THR A 154 -19.96 -17.84 3.59
CA THR A 154 -20.03 -17.50 2.17
C THR A 154 -21.03 -18.41 1.46
N SER A 155 -21.31 -18.10 0.21
CA SER A 155 -22.02 -18.99 -0.71
C SER A 155 -21.13 -19.20 -1.93
N GLU A 156 -21.01 -20.45 -2.40
CA GLU A 156 -20.21 -20.79 -3.58
C GLU A 156 -20.65 -19.93 -4.78
N GLY A 157 -19.71 -19.17 -5.34
CA GLY A 157 -19.92 -18.39 -6.56
C GLY A 157 -19.81 -19.24 -7.81
N TYR A 158 -20.29 -18.68 -8.93
CA TYR A 158 -20.28 -19.37 -10.22
C TYR A 158 -18.88 -19.42 -10.85
N ASP A 159 -18.04 -18.46 -10.50
CA ASP A 159 -16.67 -18.22 -10.95
C ASP A 159 -15.61 -18.93 -10.09
N GLY A 160 -16.04 -19.70 -9.07
CA GLY A 160 -15.13 -20.33 -8.11
C GLY A 160 -14.66 -19.39 -7.00
N ILE A 161 -15.08 -18.13 -7.01
CA ILE A 161 -14.89 -17.17 -5.92
C ILE A 161 -16.12 -17.19 -5.02
N ASP A 162 -15.90 -17.20 -3.72
CA ASP A 162 -17.00 -17.20 -2.76
C ASP A 162 -17.75 -15.86 -2.79
N HIS A 163 -19.08 -15.91 -2.71
CA HIS A 163 -19.95 -14.74 -2.57
C HIS A 163 -20.38 -14.56 -1.11
N LEU A 164 -20.90 -13.39 -0.77
CA LEU A 164 -21.58 -13.19 0.53
C LEU A 164 -22.63 -14.28 0.80
N HIS A 165 -22.87 -14.55 2.07
CA HIS A 165 -23.95 -15.43 2.48
C HIS A 165 -25.31 -14.85 2.07
N LEU A 166 -26.22 -15.69 1.56
CA LEU A 166 -27.61 -15.28 1.32
C LEU A 166 -28.31 -14.99 2.65
N ASN A 167 -29.22 -14.02 2.69
CA ASN A 167 -29.98 -13.63 3.89
C ASN A 167 -31.07 -14.65 4.27
N MET A 168 -30.67 -15.89 4.55
CA MET A 168 -31.57 -17.01 4.87
C MET A 168 -32.26 -16.83 6.22
N ALA A 169 -31.61 -16.16 7.17
CA ALA A 169 -32.15 -15.82 8.48
C ALA A 169 -33.17 -14.67 8.45
N ARG A 170 -33.30 -13.97 7.32
CA ARG A 170 -34.19 -12.80 7.13
C ARG A 170 -33.90 -11.68 8.12
N LEU A 171 -32.62 -11.39 8.34
CA LEU A 171 -32.20 -10.19 9.07
C LEU A 171 -32.70 -8.94 8.34
N GLU A 172 -32.86 -7.84 9.09
CA GLU A 172 -33.20 -6.53 8.56
C GLU A 172 -32.14 -6.11 7.53
N ASN A 173 -32.52 -5.96 6.26
CA ASN A 173 -31.66 -5.47 5.20
C ASN A 173 -32.47 -4.56 4.28
N ALA A 174 -31.80 -3.61 3.64
CA ALA A 174 -32.39 -2.77 2.62
C ALA A 174 -32.66 -3.60 1.35
N GLY A 175 -33.82 -3.38 0.72
CA GLY A 175 -34.31 -4.17 -0.41
C GLY A 175 -35.45 -5.12 -0.03
N ASP A 176 -36.14 -5.64 -1.05
CA ASP A 176 -37.20 -6.62 -0.88
C ASP A 176 -36.61 -8.05 -1.00
N ASN A 177 -37.10 -8.97 -0.16
CA ASN A 177 -36.74 -10.38 -0.28
C ASN A 177 -37.48 -11.03 -1.48
N ASP A 178 -36.89 -10.92 -2.67
CA ASP A 178 -37.35 -11.58 -3.89
C ASP A 178 -36.71 -13.00 -4.02
N PRO A 179 -37.49 -14.07 -4.15
CA PRO A 179 -36.95 -15.42 -4.39
C PRO A 179 -36.09 -15.56 -5.65
N ASP A 180 -36.33 -14.73 -6.67
CA ASP A 180 -35.59 -14.76 -7.95
C ASP A 180 -34.37 -13.81 -7.93
N ASN A 181 -34.23 -12.99 -6.89
CA ASN A 181 -33.12 -12.07 -6.64
C ASN A 181 -32.87 -11.96 -5.12
N PRO A 182 -32.27 -12.99 -4.51
CA PRO A 182 -32.11 -13.02 -3.06
C PRO A 182 -31.11 -11.97 -2.59
N LEU A 183 -31.40 -11.38 -1.42
CA LEU A 183 -30.49 -10.46 -0.76
C LEU A 183 -29.34 -11.23 -0.10
N TYR A 184 -28.15 -10.65 -0.15
CA TYR A 184 -27.00 -11.06 0.65
C TYR A 184 -27.08 -10.49 2.06
N VAL A 185 -26.28 -11.03 2.98
CA VAL A 185 -26.10 -10.48 4.32
C VAL A 185 -24.63 -10.13 4.54
N ALA A 186 -24.39 -8.92 5.04
CA ALA A 186 -23.11 -8.42 5.50
C ALA A 186 -23.29 -7.72 6.86
N GLY A 187 -22.23 -7.10 7.39
CA GLY A 187 -22.26 -6.36 8.64
C GLY A 187 -23.20 -5.16 8.64
N ASP A 188 -23.25 -4.40 7.55
CA ASP A 188 -24.21 -3.28 7.41
C ASP A 188 -25.50 -3.70 6.68
N VAL A 189 -26.63 -3.10 7.06
CA VAL A 189 -27.96 -3.40 6.51
C VAL A 189 -28.15 -2.92 5.07
N ARG A 190 -27.30 -2.01 4.58
CA ARG A 190 -27.36 -1.38 3.25
C ARG A 190 -26.47 -2.07 2.22
N ALA A 191 -25.81 -3.18 2.56
CA ALA A 191 -24.86 -3.85 1.65
C ALA A 191 -25.44 -4.24 0.27
N ASN A 192 -26.78 -4.37 0.15
CA ASN A 192 -27.48 -4.69 -1.09
C ASN A 192 -28.02 -3.44 -1.83
N GLU A 193 -27.71 -2.23 -1.38
CA GLU A 193 -28.23 -1.00 -2.00
C GLU A 193 -27.87 -0.94 -3.48
N ASN A 194 -26.63 -1.27 -3.83
CA ASN A 194 -26.13 -1.31 -5.18
C ASN A 194 -25.17 -2.49 -5.34
N VAL A 195 -25.19 -3.13 -6.50
CA VAL A 195 -24.30 -4.24 -6.85
C VAL A 195 -22.82 -3.93 -6.63
N ALA A 196 -22.34 -2.73 -6.96
CA ALA A 196 -20.94 -2.34 -6.72
C ALA A 196 -20.58 -2.38 -5.22
N LEU A 197 -21.46 -1.88 -4.37
CA LEU A 197 -21.29 -1.95 -2.92
C LEU A 197 -21.32 -3.41 -2.42
N THR A 198 -22.24 -4.23 -2.94
CA THR A 198 -22.29 -5.66 -2.62
C THR A 198 -21.01 -6.39 -3.04
N ALA A 199 -20.41 -6.00 -4.16
CA ALA A 199 -19.13 -6.56 -4.63
C ALA A 199 -18.00 -6.23 -3.65
N ILE A 200 -17.89 -4.99 -3.15
CA ILE A 200 -16.89 -4.61 -2.14
C ILE A 200 -17.09 -5.38 -0.83
N HIS A 201 -18.33 -5.52 -0.34
CA HIS A 201 -18.60 -6.34 0.85
C HIS A 201 -18.22 -7.82 0.63
N THR A 202 -18.41 -8.34 -0.58
CA THR A 202 -18.01 -9.71 -0.93
C THR A 202 -16.50 -9.88 -0.88
N MET A 203 -15.75 -8.98 -1.52
CA MET A 203 -14.28 -8.95 -1.48
C MET A 203 -13.76 -8.92 -0.03
N MET A 204 -14.31 -8.06 0.83
CA MET A 204 -13.85 -7.97 2.22
C MET A 204 -14.22 -9.19 3.08
N ALA A 205 -15.30 -9.91 2.76
CA ALA A 205 -15.63 -11.17 3.43
C ALA A 205 -14.68 -12.30 3.01
N ASN A 206 -14.31 -12.35 1.73
CA ASN A 206 -13.30 -13.29 1.21
C ASN A 206 -11.92 -12.99 1.80
N GLU A 207 -11.58 -11.72 1.93
CA GLU A 207 -10.33 -11.26 2.54
C GLU A 207 -10.18 -11.74 3.99
N HIS A 208 -11.27 -11.67 4.77
CA HIS A 208 -11.27 -12.26 6.11
C HIS A 208 -10.99 -13.77 6.08
N ASN A 209 -11.61 -14.49 5.15
CA ASN A 209 -11.43 -15.93 5.04
C ASN A 209 -10.00 -16.31 4.59
N TYR A 210 -9.39 -15.54 3.70
CA TYR A 210 -7.97 -15.66 3.33
C TYR A 210 -7.06 -15.57 4.57
N TRP A 211 -7.23 -14.53 5.38
CA TRP A 211 -6.43 -14.36 6.61
C TRP A 211 -6.72 -15.43 7.65
N SER A 212 -7.97 -15.88 7.76
CA SER A 212 -8.34 -16.94 8.69
C SER A 212 -7.64 -18.26 8.36
N ASP A 213 -7.58 -18.63 7.06
CA ASP A 213 -6.86 -19.82 6.60
C ASP A 213 -5.35 -19.69 6.82
N ARG A 214 -4.75 -18.57 6.40
CA ARG A 214 -3.31 -18.32 6.54
C ARG A 214 -2.86 -18.30 8.00
N LEU A 215 -3.63 -17.65 8.89
CA LEU A 215 -3.36 -17.70 10.33
C LEU A 215 -3.57 -19.11 10.89
N GLY A 216 -4.53 -19.88 10.38
CA GLY A 216 -4.76 -21.27 10.76
C GLY A 216 -3.61 -22.21 10.38
N GLU A 217 -2.96 -21.96 9.24
CA GLU A 217 -1.76 -22.69 8.82
C GLU A 217 -0.56 -22.37 9.72
N LYS A 218 -0.37 -21.09 10.04
CA LYS A 218 0.73 -20.62 10.90
C LYS A 218 0.53 -20.99 12.37
N HIS A 219 -0.71 -20.96 12.86
CA HIS A 219 -1.09 -21.18 14.25
C HIS A 219 -2.12 -22.32 14.40
N PRO A 220 -1.73 -23.59 14.13
CA PRO A 220 -2.65 -24.73 14.10
C PRO A 220 -3.26 -25.10 15.48
N ASP A 221 -2.84 -24.44 16.56
CA ASP A 221 -3.33 -24.62 17.93
C ASP A 221 -4.40 -23.59 18.35
N TRP A 222 -4.67 -22.58 17.53
CA TRP A 222 -5.69 -21.58 17.82
C TRP A 222 -7.11 -22.15 17.73
N SER A 223 -7.98 -21.63 18.59
CA SER A 223 -9.42 -21.89 18.52
C SER A 223 -10.10 -21.09 17.42
N ASP A 224 -11.33 -21.48 17.05
CA ASP A 224 -12.18 -20.75 16.10
C ASP A 224 -12.32 -19.25 16.45
N ASP A 225 -12.56 -18.92 17.72
CA ASP A 225 -12.67 -17.52 18.17
C ASP A 225 -11.34 -16.76 18.01
N GLN A 226 -10.20 -17.42 18.24
CA GLN A 226 -8.88 -16.79 18.09
C GLN A 226 -8.53 -16.54 16.62
N LEU A 227 -8.83 -17.49 15.73
CA LEU A 227 -8.65 -17.32 14.28
C LEU A 227 -9.55 -16.19 13.75
N PHE A 228 -10.82 -16.18 14.16
CA PHE A 228 -11.76 -15.13 13.79
C PHE A 228 -11.28 -13.75 14.26
N ASP A 229 -10.90 -13.60 15.53
CA ASP A 229 -10.44 -12.33 16.08
C ASP A 229 -9.11 -11.88 15.46
N GLY A 230 -8.21 -12.82 15.15
CA GLY A 230 -6.95 -12.55 14.44
C GLY A 230 -7.18 -12.02 13.03
N ALA A 231 -7.95 -12.74 12.21
CA ALA A 231 -8.30 -12.33 10.86
C ALA A 231 -9.08 -11.00 10.83
N ARG A 232 -10.03 -10.81 11.74
CA ARG A 232 -10.74 -9.54 11.92
C ARG A 232 -9.78 -8.39 12.23
N SER A 233 -8.81 -8.60 13.11
CA SER A 233 -7.84 -7.56 13.47
C SER A 233 -6.98 -7.13 12.28
N VAL A 234 -6.61 -8.07 11.40
CA VAL A 234 -5.88 -7.77 10.17
C VAL A 234 -6.74 -6.99 9.18
N VAL A 235 -7.95 -7.47 8.87
CA VAL A 235 -8.88 -6.80 7.94
C VAL A 235 -9.25 -5.39 8.40
N GLU A 236 -9.47 -5.20 9.70
CA GLU A 236 -9.70 -3.87 10.27
C GLU A 236 -8.48 -2.95 10.05
N ALA A 237 -7.27 -3.46 10.27
CA ALA A 237 -6.04 -2.70 10.03
C ALA A 237 -5.84 -2.36 8.55
N LEU A 238 -6.20 -3.26 7.63
CA LEU A 238 -6.16 -3.03 6.19
C LEU A 238 -7.13 -1.92 5.77
N ILE A 239 -8.39 -1.95 6.23
CA ILE A 239 -9.37 -0.88 5.96
C ILE A 239 -8.87 0.46 6.52
N GLN A 240 -8.30 0.46 7.74
CA GLN A 240 -7.72 1.65 8.35
C GLN A 240 -6.50 2.17 7.56
N ASN A 241 -5.61 1.30 7.09
CA ASN A 241 -4.45 1.67 6.28
C ASN A 241 -4.91 2.31 4.97
N ILE A 242 -5.62 1.55 4.12
CA ILE A 242 -6.11 1.97 2.79
C ILE A 242 -6.88 3.29 2.87
N THR A 243 -7.72 3.46 3.89
CA THR A 243 -8.47 4.70 4.08
C THR A 243 -7.55 5.90 4.26
N TYR A 244 -6.48 5.79 5.07
CA TYR A 244 -5.62 6.92 5.43
C TYR A 244 -4.41 7.08 4.51
N SER A 245 -3.95 6.03 3.84
CA SER A 245 -2.83 6.05 2.90
C SER A 245 -3.26 6.33 1.45
N GLU A 246 -4.43 5.86 1.02
CA GLU A 246 -4.87 5.94 -0.39
C GLU A 246 -6.11 6.84 -0.56
N PHE A 247 -7.20 6.59 0.17
CA PHE A 247 -8.49 7.29 -0.05
C PHE A 247 -8.49 8.76 0.39
N LEU A 248 -8.10 9.04 1.64
CA LEU A 248 -8.20 10.38 2.25
C LEU A 248 -7.23 11.42 1.64
N PRO A 249 -5.99 11.07 1.22
CA PRO A 249 -5.10 12.02 0.55
C PRO A 249 -5.70 12.61 -0.73
N LEU A 250 -6.44 11.84 -1.52
CA LEU A 250 -7.16 12.35 -2.70
C LEU A 250 -8.27 13.33 -2.29
N LEU A 251 -9.06 12.97 -1.26
CA LEU A 251 -10.20 13.79 -0.80
C LEU A 251 -9.75 15.12 -0.19
N LEU A 252 -8.83 15.03 0.77
CA LEU A 252 -8.46 16.13 1.66
C LEU A 252 -7.22 16.86 1.19
N GLY A 253 -6.49 16.31 0.23
CA GLY A 253 -5.17 16.75 -0.17
C GLY A 253 -4.05 16.19 0.71
N PRO A 254 -2.83 16.16 0.18
CA PRO A 254 -1.69 15.56 0.88
C PRO A 254 -1.40 16.32 2.16
N ASN A 255 -1.11 15.58 3.24
CA ASN A 255 -0.77 16.12 4.57
C ASN A 255 -1.89 16.92 5.27
N ALA A 256 -3.16 16.77 4.86
CA ALA A 256 -4.27 17.46 5.51
C ALA A 256 -4.53 16.98 6.95
N LEU A 257 -4.26 15.69 7.23
CA LEU A 257 -4.36 15.12 8.57
C LEU A 257 -3.05 15.30 9.34
N SER A 258 -3.16 15.64 10.63
CA SER A 258 -1.99 15.66 11.52
C SER A 258 -1.45 14.24 11.74
N PRO A 259 -0.18 14.08 12.16
CA PRO A 259 0.32 12.80 12.65
C PRO A 259 -0.56 12.21 13.76
N LEU A 260 -0.51 10.88 13.94
CA LEU A 260 -1.24 10.15 14.98
C LEU A 260 -0.99 10.77 16.36
N ALA A 261 -2.04 11.00 17.13
CA ALA A 261 -1.90 11.53 18.49
C ALA A 261 -1.27 10.48 19.44
N ASP A 262 -0.47 10.95 20.40
CA ASP A 262 0.20 10.10 21.41
C ASP A 262 -0.79 9.32 22.32
N SER A 263 -2.04 9.77 22.43
CA SER A 263 -3.05 9.18 23.31
C SER A 263 -4.47 9.34 22.76
N SER A 264 -5.34 8.38 23.05
CA SER A 264 -6.80 8.46 22.82
C SER A 264 -7.58 9.10 23.97
N GLU A 265 -6.95 9.38 25.12
CA GLU A 265 -7.67 9.82 26.30
C GLU A 265 -8.37 11.18 26.08
N GLY A 266 -9.70 11.19 26.22
CA GLY A 266 -10.51 12.41 26.11
C GLY A 266 -10.84 12.86 24.68
N VAL A 267 -10.41 12.13 23.66
CA VAL A 267 -10.83 12.36 22.27
C VAL A 267 -12.21 11.72 22.07
N SER A 268 -13.14 12.45 21.45
CA SER A 268 -14.49 11.94 21.22
C SER A 268 -14.59 11.21 19.88
N GLU A 269 -14.99 9.94 19.93
CA GLU A 269 -15.30 9.11 18.76
C GLU A 269 -16.63 9.47 18.08
N GLN A 270 -17.46 10.35 18.65
CA GLN A 270 -18.81 10.58 18.13
C GLN A 270 -18.81 11.16 16.71
N VAL A 271 -19.66 10.61 15.85
CA VAL A 271 -19.97 11.21 14.55
C VAL A 271 -20.66 12.57 14.76
N THR A 272 -20.38 13.54 13.89
CA THR A 272 -21.05 14.85 13.89
C THR A 272 -22.16 14.92 12.84
N ASN A 273 -23.15 15.79 13.09
CA ASN A 273 -24.23 16.02 12.12
C ASN A 273 -23.68 16.61 10.82
N GLU A 274 -22.76 17.57 10.93
CA GLU A 274 -22.12 18.23 9.80
C GLU A 274 -21.39 17.21 8.90
N PHE A 275 -20.71 16.22 9.49
CA PHE A 275 -20.09 15.12 8.75
C PHE A 275 -21.12 14.21 8.07
N SER A 276 -21.96 13.53 8.84
CA SER A 276 -22.82 12.42 8.36
C SER A 276 -24.00 12.86 7.48
N THR A 277 -24.39 14.13 7.53
CA THR A 277 -25.55 14.62 6.78
C THR A 277 -25.27 15.70 5.76
N ALA A 278 -24.04 16.20 5.72
CA ALA A 278 -23.60 17.14 4.70
C ALA A 278 -22.23 16.76 4.13
N ALA A 279 -21.14 16.98 4.88
CA ALA A 279 -19.80 16.92 4.31
C ALA A 279 -19.49 15.56 3.68
N TYR A 280 -19.75 14.43 4.35
CA TYR A 280 -19.44 13.10 3.82
C TYR A 280 -20.42 12.61 2.74
N ARG A 281 -21.50 13.37 2.50
CA ARG A 281 -22.43 13.13 1.39
C ARG A 281 -22.00 13.83 0.10
N PHE A 282 -20.75 14.30 0.02
CA PHE A 282 -20.19 14.85 -1.22
C PHE A 282 -20.28 13.81 -2.34
N ALA A 283 -20.07 12.52 -2.04
CA ALA A 283 -19.93 11.44 -3.03
C ALA A 283 -21.21 11.20 -3.85
N HIS A 284 -22.36 11.73 -3.41
CA HIS A 284 -23.56 11.69 -4.23
C HIS A 284 -23.44 12.45 -5.56
N SER A 285 -22.50 13.40 -5.68
CA SER A 285 -22.19 14.07 -6.95
C SER A 285 -21.18 13.29 -7.80
N THR A 286 -20.50 12.28 -7.24
CA THR A 286 -19.43 11.53 -7.92
C THR A 286 -19.91 10.24 -8.57
N VAL A 287 -21.19 9.88 -8.38
CA VAL A 287 -21.79 8.64 -8.90
C VAL A 287 -21.98 8.70 -10.41
N SER A 288 -21.49 7.69 -11.12
CA SER A 288 -21.69 7.52 -12.56
C SER A 288 -23.03 6.84 -12.90
N SER A 289 -23.60 7.17 -14.07
CA SER A 289 -24.91 6.66 -14.50
C SER A 289 -24.89 5.19 -14.95
N GLU A 290 -23.71 4.66 -15.23
CA GLU A 290 -23.47 3.29 -15.69
C GLU A 290 -22.32 2.66 -14.91
N LEU A 291 -22.44 1.36 -14.62
CA LEU A 291 -21.39 0.51 -14.08
C LEU A 291 -20.88 -0.38 -15.21
N LEU A 292 -19.62 -0.16 -15.60
CA LEU A 292 -18.97 -1.02 -16.57
C LEU A 292 -18.82 -2.44 -16.02
N ARG A 293 -18.80 -3.40 -16.93
CA ARG A 293 -18.57 -4.81 -16.65
C ARG A 293 -17.57 -5.32 -17.68
N LEU A 294 -16.34 -5.52 -17.24
CA LEU A 294 -15.20 -5.74 -18.11
C LEU A 294 -14.62 -7.14 -17.91
N LYS A 295 -14.13 -7.75 -18.98
CA LYS A 295 -13.26 -8.93 -18.91
C LYS A 295 -11.84 -8.53 -18.51
N GLU A 296 -10.97 -9.51 -18.32
CA GLU A 296 -9.56 -9.30 -17.97
C GLU A 296 -8.74 -8.61 -19.07
N ASN A 297 -9.17 -8.62 -20.33
CA ASN A 297 -8.53 -7.84 -21.40
C ASN A 297 -9.17 -6.45 -21.64
N GLY A 298 -10.22 -6.10 -20.87
CA GLY A 298 -10.85 -4.78 -20.91
C GLY A 298 -12.07 -4.73 -21.83
N ASP A 299 -12.33 -5.79 -22.58
CA ASP A 299 -13.54 -5.91 -23.38
C ASP A 299 -14.79 -5.91 -22.50
N ALA A 300 -15.86 -5.29 -23.01
CA ALA A 300 -17.17 -5.41 -22.40
C ALA A 300 -17.62 -6.88 -22.33
N LEU A 301 -18.24 -7.25 -21.21
CA LEU A 301 -18.92 -8.53 -21.06
C LEU A 301 -20.04 -8.66 -22.10
N GLY A 302 -20.37 -9.89 -22.54
CA GLY A 302 -21.38 -10.12 -23.58
C GLY A 302 -22.79 -9.65 -23.19
N GLU A 303 -23.07 -9.61 -21.89
CA GLU A 303 -24.29 -9.12 -21.26
C GLU A 303 -24.35 -7.57 -21.19
N GLY A 304 -23.28 -6.87 -21.55
CA GLY A 304 -23.16 -5.42 -21.57
C GLY A 304 -22.90 -4.79 -20.20
N HIS A 305 -23.01 -3.47 -20.09
CA HIS A 305 -22.88 -2.73 -18.82
C HIS A 305 -24.22 -2.63 -18.08
N LEU A 306 -24.21 -2.14 -16.84
CA LEU A 306 -25.41 -1.95 -16.01
C LEU A 306 -25.69 -0.47 -15.82
N SER A 307 -26.86 0.01 -16.23
CA SER A 307 -27.34 1.33 -15.76
C SER A 307 -27.46 1.33 -14.24
N LEU A 308 -27.15 2.44 -13.58
CA LEU A 308 -27.26 2.60 -12.13
C LEU A 308 -28.70 2.31 -11.63
N ALA A 309 -29.71 2.77 -12.37
CA ALA A 309 -31.11 2.50 -12.03
C ALA A 309 -31.42 0.99 -11.96
N SER A 310 -30.70 0.17 -12.71
CA SER A 310 -30.86 -1.29 -12.75
C SER A 310 -29.95 -2.03 -11.78
N SER A 311 -29.00 -1.35 -11.13
CA SER A 311 -28.12 -1.94 -10.12
C SER A 311 -28.68 -1.82 -8.70
N PHE A 312 -29.66 -0.95 -8.46
CA PHE A 312 -30.25 -0.81 -7.14
C PHE A 312 -31.00 -2.07 -6.70
N PHE A 313 -30.61 -2.65 -5.56
CA PHE A 313 -31.21 -3.86 -4.98
C PHE A 313 -31.31 -5.05 -5.95
N ASN A 314 -30.43 -5.12 -6.96
CA ASN A 314 -30.49 -6.11 -8.03
C ASN A 314 -29.19 -6.92 -8.12
N ASN A 315 -29.06 -7.96 -7.32
CA ASN A 315 -27.86 -8.77 -7.20
C ASN A 315 -27.67 -9.78 -8.34
N SER A 316 -28.55 -9.79 -9.36
CA SER A 316 -28.50 -10.78 -10.44
C SER A 316 -27.14 -10.78 -11.15
N ALA A 317 -26.55 -9.60 -11.35
CA ALA A 317 -25.26 -9.45 -12.02
C ALA A 317 -24.10 -10.16 -11.30
N ILE A 318 -24.09 -10.16 -9.97
CA ILE A 318 -23.10 -10.92 -9.17
C ILE A 318 -23.38 -12.41 -9.27
N SER A 319 -24.65 -12.83 -9.14
CA SER A 319 -25.00 -14.25 -9.20
C SER A 319 -24.71 -14.90 -10.56
N GLU A 320 -24.67 -14.11 -11.64
CA GLU A 320 -24.44 -14.57 -13.00
C GLU A 320 -22.94 -14.62 -13.39
N ASN A 321 -22.16 -13.61 -13.00
CA ASN A 321 -20.80 -13.40 -13.52
C ASN A 321 -19.74 -13.08 -12.44
N GLY A 322 -20.09 -13.24 -11.16
CA GLY A 322 -19.20 -12.89 -10.06
C GLY A 322 -19.01 -11.40 -9.86
N ILE A 323 -18.01 -11.04 -9.07
CA ILE A 323 -17.70 -9.65 -8.73
C ILE A 323 -16.58 -9.04 -9.60
N ALA A 324 -15.67 -9.87 -10.14
CA ALA A 324 -14.50 -9.42 -10.88
C ALA A 324 -14.82 -8.45 -12.05
N PRO A 325 -15.83 -8.70 -12.91
CA PRO A 325 -16.12 -7.77 -14.00
C PRO A 325 -16.56 -6.38 -13.53
N ILE A 326 -17.26 -6.32 -12.39
CA ILE A 326 -17.70 -5.07 -11.78
C ILE A 326 -16.50 -4.35 -11.20
N MET A 327 -15.64 -5.06 -10.45
CA MET A 327 -14.43 -4.50 -9.86
C MET A 327 -13.51 -3.84 -10.90
N ARG A 328 -13.23 -4.53 -12.02
CA ARG A 328 -12.50 -3.95 -13.16
C ARG A 328 -13.17 -2.70 -13.71
N GLY A 329 -14.49 -2.75 -13.90
CA GLY A 329 -15.26 -1.59 -14.35
C GLY A 329 -15.18 -0.39 -13.41
N LEU A 330 -15.18 -0.61 -12.09
CA LEU A 330 -15.07 0.44 -11.08
C LEU A 330 -13.70 1.14 -11.13
N GLY A 331 -12.61 0.39 -11.30
CA GLY A 331 -11.25 0.94 -11.40
C GLY A 331 -10.98 1.67 -12.72
N THR A 332 -11.65 1.29 -13.81
CA THR A 332 -11.40 1.84 -15.17
C THR A 332 -12.23 3.09 -15.47
N THR A 333 -13.31 3.34 -14.72
CA THR A 333 -14.26 4.41 -15.05
C THR A 333 -13.99 5.65 -14.21
N ASP A 334 -13.98 6.83 -14.82
CA ASP A 334 -13.91 8.09 -14.07
C ASP A 334 -15.16 8.27 -13.22
N ALA A 335 -14.95 8.65 -11.96
CA ALA A 335 -16.01 9.20 -11.15
C ALA A 335 -16.42 10.58 -11.68
N GLN A 336 -17.66 10.97 -11.39
CA GLN A 336 -18.12 12.32 -11.65
C GLN A 336 -17.45 13.30 -10.66
N GLU A 337 -17.45 14.58 -11.01
CA GLU A 337 -16.81 15.62 -10.23
C GLU A 337 -17.53 15.90 -8.89
N ILE A 338 -16.77 16.33 -7.87
CA ILE A 338 -17.38 16.95 -6.68
C ILE A 338 -17.81 18.37 -7.04
N ASP A 339 -19.10 18.52 -7.35
CA ASP A 339 -19.71 19.80 -7.66
C ASP A 339 -21.22 19.83 -7.36
N THR A 340 -21.91 20.84 -7.86
CA THR A 340 -23.38 20.99 -7.69
C THR A 340 -24.19 20.28 -8.78
N LYS A 341 -23.65 19.25 -9.41
CA LYS A 341 -24.33 18.40 -10.40
C LYS A 341 -24.44 16.98 -9.86
N VAL A 342 -25.56 16.34 -10.19
CA VAL A 342 -25.86 14.95 -9.83
C VAL A 342 -26.61 14.35 -11.01
N ILE A 343 -26.21 13.15 -11.42
CA ILE A 343 -26.86 12.41 -12.50
C ILE A 343 -28.39 12.31 -12.33
N ASP A 344 -29.09 12.31 -13.46
CA ASP A 344 -30.55 12.37 -13.48
C ASP A 344 -31.19 11.13 -12.82
N GLU A 345 -30.52 9.97 -12.82
CA GLU A 345 -30.95 8.74 -12.15
C GLU A 345 -31.13 8.92 -10.63
N LEU A 346 -30.33 9.79 -10.01
CA LEU A 346 -30.40 10.10 -8.58
C LEU A 346 -31.25 11.35 -8.29
N ASN A 347 -31.29 12.30 -9.21
CA ASN A 347 -32.03 13.55 -9.03
C ASN A 347 -33.53 13.45 -9.43
N LEU A 348 -33.85 12.65 -10.45
CA LEU A 348 -35.15 12.59 -11.13
C LEU A 348 -35.72 11.16 -11.21
N PHE A 349 -35.56 10.38 -10.13
CA PHE A 349 -36.04 9.01 -10.09
C PHE A 349 -37.59 8.93 -10.03
N LEU A 350 -38.20 8.20 -10.98
CA LEU A 350 -39.65 7.98 -11.09
C LEU A 350 -40.48 9.26 -11.34
N VAL A 351 -40.08 10.09 -12.31
CA VAL A 351 -40.85 11.28 -12.73
C VAL A 351 -42.16 10.91 -13.43
N ASN A 352 -43.25 11.61 -13.07
CA ASN A 352 -44.55 11.48 -13.72
C ASN A 352 -44.85 12.60 -14.75
N ASP A 353 -45.97 12.49 -15.48
CA ASP A 353 -46.42 13.49 -16.48
C ASP A 353 -46.60 14.92 -15.93
N ALA A 354 -46.68 15.10 -14.60
CA ALA A 354 -46.79 16.40 -13.96
C ALA A 354 -45.42 16.99 -13.54
N GLY A 355 -44.32 16.30 -13.85
CA GLY A 355 -42.96 16.71 -13.49
C GLY A 355 -42.62 16.50 -12.02
N MET A 356 -43.41 15.71 -11.27
CA MET A 356 -43.09 15.37 -9.89
C MET A 356 -42.22 14.12 -9.87
N SER A 357 -41.10 14.17 -9.15
CA SER A 357 -40.21 13.02 -8.95
C SER A 357 -40.71 12.13 -7.81
N GLY A 358 -40.59 10.82 -7.98
CA GLY A 358 -40.81 9.86 -6.90
C GLY A 358 -39.73 9.95 -5.83
N PHE A 359 -38.51 10.31 -6.23
CA PHE A 359 -37.36 10.45 -5.35
C PHE A 359 -36.34 11.44 -5.95
N SER A 360 -35.66 12.21 -5.10
CA SER A 360 -34.55 13.10 -5.49
C SER A 360 -33.56 13.11 -4.35
N LEU A 361 -32.38 12.52 -4.57
CA LEU A 361 -31.32 12.42 -3.56
C LEU A 361 -30.80 13.80 -3.12
N PRO A 362 -30.57 14.78 -4.02
CA PRO A 362 -30.22 16.14 -3.62
C PRO A 362 -31.28 16.80 -2.74
N ALA A 363 -32.56 16.65 -3.08
CA ALA A 363 -33.65 17.18 -2.27
C ALA A 363 -33.70 16.51 -0.88
N LEU A 364 -33.42 15.21 -0.81
CA LEU A 364 -33.35 14.47 0.44
C LEU A 364 -32.18 14.95 1.31
N ASN A 365 -31.00 15.19 0.74
CA ASN A 365 -29.83 15.70 1.48
C ASN A 365 -30.11 17.09 2.08
N ILE A 366 -30.71 17.98 1.30
CA ILE A 366 -31.12 19.32 1.77
C ILE A 366 -32.09 19.21 2.94
N VAL A 367 -33.16 18.40 2.80
CA VAL A 367 -34.17 18.24 3.86
C VAL A 367 -33.56 17.56 5.08
N ARG A 368 -32.65 16.60 4.89
CA ARG A 368 -31.99 15.88 5.98
C ARG A 368 -31.09 16.80 6.80
N GLY A 369 -30.31 17.67 6.16
CA GLY A 369 -29.51 18.67 6.89
C GLY A 369 -30.38 19.59 7.76
N ARG A 370 -31.52 20.04 7.22
CA ARG A 370 -32.50 20.85 7.99
C ARG A 370 -33.19 20.05 9.10
N ASP A 371 -33.53 18.79 8.87
CA ASP A 371 -34.08 17.89 9.89
C ASP A 371 -33.10 17.63 11.04
N HIS A 372 -31.81 17.62 10.74
CA HIS A 372 -30.72 17.52 11.70
C HIS A 372 -30.37 18.86 12.33
N GLY A 373 -31.08 19.94 12.01
CA GLY A 373 -30.85 21.27 12.57
C GLY A 373 -29.46 21.82 12.24
N ILE A 374 -28.94 21.52 11.06
CA ILE A 374 -27.72 22.14 10.54
C ILE A 374 -28.05 23.54 10.03
N ASP A 375 -27.21 24.51 10.37
CA ASP A 375 -27.34 25.90 9.92
C ASP A 375 -26.94 26.05 8.44
N THR A 376 -27.05 27.27 7.92
CA THR A 376 -26.70 27.62 6.55
C THR A 376 -25.19 27.51 6.34
N TYR A 377 -24.78 27.35 5.08
CA TYR A 377 -23.37 27.25 4.72
C TYR A 377 -22.53 28.41 5.30
N VAL A 378 -22.97 29.67 5.13
CA VAL A 378 -22.20 30.83 5.62
C VAL A 378 -22.16 30.90 7.15
N SER A 379 -23.23 30.49 7.84
CA SER A 379 -23.25 30.39 9.30
C SER A 379 -22.28 29.33 9.81
N VAL A 380 -22.24 28.16 9.17
CA VAL A 380 -21.34 27.06 9.53
C VAL A 380 -19.89 27.46 9.27
N ARG A 381 -19.59 27.98 8.07
CA ARG A 381 -18.24 28.43 7.70
C ARG A 381 -17.73 29.54 8.64
N SER A 382 -18.56 30.51 8.99
CA SER A 382 -18.22 31.54 9.97
C SER A 382 -17.91 30.95 11.35
N GLN A 383 -18.66 29.95 11.82
CA GLN A 383 -18.39 29.30 13.11
C GLN A 383 -17.12 28.44 13.12
N LEU A 384 -16.84 27.72 12.04
CA LEU A 384 -15.70 26.80 11.95
C LEU A 384 -14.40 27.52 11.60
N LEU A 385 -14.43 28.41 10.60
CA LEU A 385 -13.23 29.04 10.04
C LEU A 385 -13.05 30.50 10.49
N GLY A 386 -14.13 31.17 10.93
CA GLY A 386 -14.07 32.56 11.37
C GLY A 386 -13.71 33.57 10.27
N ASP A 387 -13.78 33.16 9.01
CA ASP A 387 -13.36 33.94 7.84
C ASP A 387 -14.49 34.76 7.19
N ILE A 388 -15.74 34.54 7.62
CA ILE A 388 -16.92 35.31 7.17
C ILE A 388 -17.47 36.16 8.32
N ASP A 389 -17.58 37.47 8.09
CA ASP A 389 -18.32 38.40 8.94
C ASP A 389 -19.79 38.47 8.48
N LEU A 390 -20.66 37.73 9.18
CA LEU A 390 -22.09 37.62 8.86
C LEU A 390 -22.84 38.96 8.96
N GLU A 391 -22.38 39.92 9.77
CA GLU A 391 -23.04 41.22 9.88
C GLU A 391 -22.73 42.14 8.68
N ALA A 392 -21.58 41.92 8.03
CA ALA A 392 -21.10 42.74 6.92
C ALA A 392 -21.38 42.12 5.53
N LEU A 393 -21.68 40.82 5.47
CA LEU A 393 -21.92 40.09 4.22
C LEU A 393 -23.21 40.57 3.53
N ASP A 394 -23.10 40.94 2.26
CA ASP A 394 -24.26 41.28 1.43
C ASP A 394 -25.06 40.00 1.14
N PRO A 395 -26.38 39.96 1.44
CA PRO A 395 -27.22 38.80 1.16
C PRO A 395 -27.18 38.30 -0.29
N ALA A 396 -26.84 39.15 -1.26
CA ALA A 396 -26.75 38.77 -2.68
C ALA A 396 -25.33 38.36 -3.13
N ASP A 397 -24.34 38.37 -2.24
CA ASP A 397 -22.94 38.09 -2.60
C ASP A 397 -22.59 36.61 -2.54
N PHE A 398 -22.94 35.88 -3.59
CA PHE A 398 -22.58 34.47 -3.76
C PHE A 398 -21.07 34.26 -4.04
N SER A 399 -20.29 35.32 -4.28
CA SER A 399 -18.84 35.20 -4.50
C SER A 399 -18.07 34.76 -3.25
N VAL A 400 -18.72 34.82 -2.08
CA VAL A 400 -18.19 34.28 -0.82
C VAL A 400 -18.05 32.75 -0.85
N ILE A 401 -18.83 32.04 -1.69
CA ILE A 401 -18.79 30.58 -1.83
C ILE A 401 -17.74 30.18 -2.88
N THR A 402 -17.80 30.81 -4.06
CA THR A 402 -17.01 30.42 -5.22
C THR A 402 -16.69 31.60 -6.12
N ARG A 403 -15.56 31.55 -6.82
CA ARG A 403 -15.20 32.55 -7.84
C ARG A 403 -15.86 32.27 -9.19
N ASP A 404 -16.46 31.09 -9.38
CA ASP A 404 -17.15 30.72 -10.61
C ASP A 404 -18.46 31.51 -10.76
N VAL A 405 -18.50 32.36 -11.78
CA VAL A 405 -19.64 33.25 -12.04
C VAL A 405 -20.89 32.51 -12.55
N VAL A 406 -20.74 31.32 -13.11
CA VAL A 406 -21.86 30.46 -13.53
C VAL A 406 -22.47 29.80 -12.30
N VAL A 407 -21.65 29.21 -11.42
CA VAL A 407 -22.15 28.62 -10.16
C VAL A 407 -22.81 29.69 -9.28
N GLN A 408 -22.26 30.91 -9.21
CA GLN A 408 -22.91 32.03 -8.53
C GLN A 408 -24.30 32.34 -9.10
N GLN A 409 -24.47 32.32 -10.42
CA GLN A 409 -25.75 32.59 -11.08
C GLN A 409 -26.75 31.45 -10.85
N ASP A 410 -26.29 30.21 -10.90
CA ASP A 410 -27.11 29.03 -10.65
C ASP A 410 -27.62 29.04 -9.20
N LEU A 411 -26.76 29.30 -8.22
CA LEU A 411 -27.16 29.45 -6.81
C LEU A 411 -28.18 30.58 -6.63
N ALA A 412 -27.93 31.76 -7.20
CA ALA A 412 -28.83 32.91 -7.14
C ALA A 412 -30.18 32.68 -7.85
N SER A 413 -30.31 31.63 -8.68
CA SER A 413 -31.55 31.29 -9.36
C SER A 413 -32.52 30.50 -8.46
N VAL A 414 -32.01 29.82 -7.43
CA VAL A 414 -32.78 28.96 -6.52
C VAL A 414 -32.73 29.41 -5.05
N TYR A 415 -31.77 30.26 -4.69
CA TYR A 415 -31.65 30.90 -3.37
C TYR A 415 -31.80 32.42 -3.49
N ASP A 416 -32.72 33.02 -2.72
CA ASP A 416 -32.92 34.46 -2.68
C ASP A 416 -31.75 35.20 -1.98
N SER A 417 -31.00 34.48 -1.14
CA SER A 417 -29.92 35.00 -0.32
C SER A 417 -28.86 33.93 -0.04
N VAL A 418 -27.59 34.35 0.09
CA VAL A 418 -26.49 33.46 0.50
C VAL A 418 -26.70 32.89 1.92
N PHE A 419 -27.49 33.58 2.74
CA PHE A 419 -27.90 33.12 4.08
C PHE A 419 -29.00 32.04 4.04
N ASP A 420 -29.45 31.61 2.87
CA ASP A 420 -30.42 30.51 2.74
C ASP A 420 -29.75 29.20 2.31
N VAL A 421 -28.53 29.27 1.77
CA VAL A 421 -27.80 28.13 1.18
C VAL A 421 -27.55 27.05 2.24
N ASP A 422 -28.02 25.84 1.96
CA ASP A 422 -27.83 24.69 2.84
C ASP A 422 -26.37 24.22 2.84
N LEU A 423 -25.84 23.75 3.97
CA LEU A 423 -24.44 23.35 4.12
C LEU A 423 -23.97 22.39 3.01
N TRP A 424 -24.77 21.37 2.70
CA TRP A 424 -24.44 20.39 1.66
C TRP A 424 -24.25 21.06 0.28
N VAL A 425 -25.16 21.96 -0.08
CA VAL A 425 -25.10 22.69 -1.37
C VAL A 425 -23.91 23.65 -1.41
N GLY A 426 -23.72 24.42 -0.34
CA GLY A 426 -22.65 25.40 -0.27
C GLY A 426 -21.26 24.77 -0.27
N GLY A 427 -21.08 23.63 0.40
CA GLY A 427 -19.79 22.92 0.40
C GLY A 427 -19.46 22.24 -0.92
N LEU A 428 -20.46 21.73 -1.66
CA LEU A 428 -20.27 21.24 -3.04
C LEU A 428 -19.95 22.37 -4.02
N ALA A 429 -20.53 23.55 -3.82
CA ALA A 429 -20.27 24.73 -4.64
C ALA A 429 -18.95 25.44 -4.29
N GLU A 430 -18.36 25.14 -3.14
CA GLU A 430 -17.22 25.86 -2.59
C GLU A 430 -15.98 25.68 -3.48
N GLU A 431 -15.20 26.76 -3.62
CA GLU A 431 -13.91 26.68 -4.31
C GLU A 431 -12.99 25.64 -3.65
N LYS A 432 -12.52 24.67 -4.45
CA LYS A 432 -11.64 23.60 -4.00
C LYS A 432 -10.28 24.11 -3.56
N ILE A 433 -9.68 23.41 -2.59
CA ILE A 433 -8.29 23.63 -2.19
C ILE A 433 -7.39 22.96 -3.24
N PRO A 434 -6.30 23.60 -3.71
CA PRO A 434 -5.37 22.96 -4.63
C PRO A 434 -4.84 21.63 -4.07
N GLY A 435 -5.00 20.55 -4.85
CA GLY A 435 -4.61 19.20 -4.46
C GLY A 435 -5.66 18.45 -3.61
N ALA A 436 -6.82 19.04 -3.31
CA ALA A 436 -7.94 18.39 -2.65
C ALA A 436 -9.20 18.45 -3.52
N MET A 437 -10.15 17.54 -3.30
CA MET A 437 -11.41 17.55 -4.06
C MET A 437 -12.50 18.42 -3.44
N VAL A 438 -12.29 18.91 -2.21
CA VAL A 438 -13.27 19.70 -1.46
C VAL A 438 -12.74 21.10 -1.11
N GLY A 439 -13.67 22.01 -0.83
CA GLY A 439 -13.35 23.35 -0.33
C GLY A 439 -13.02 23.38 1.18
N PRO A 440 -12.58 24.54 1.71
CA PRO A 440 -12.15 24.68 3.10
C PRO A 440 -13.17 24.29 4.17
N THR A 441 -14.46 24.48 3.93
CA THR A 441 -15.50 24.17 4.90
C THR A 441 -15.67 22.66 5.05
N PHE A 442 -15.80 21.95 3.93
CA PHE A 442 -15.88 20.49 3.96
C PHE A 442 -14.57 19.86 4.39
N GLN A 443 -13.41 20.33 3.92
CA GLN A 443 -12.12 19.83 4.39
C GLN A 443 -11.99 19.96 5.90
N ASN A 444 -12.41 21.08 6.50
CA ASN A 444 -12.36 21.26 7.96
C ASN A 444 -13.22 20.22 8.70
N ILE A 445 -14.46 20.00 8.26
CA ILE A 445 -15.37 19.02 8.86
C ILE A 445 -14.82 17.59 8.73
N LEU A 446 -14.28 17.25 7.55
CA LEU A 446 -13.77 15.92 7.25
C LEU A 446 -12.47 15.62 8.00
N VAL A 447 -11.49 16.53 7.95
CA VAL A 447 -10.22 16.42 8.70
C VAL A 447 -10.49 16.27 10.19
N GLU A 448 -11.41 17.07 10.73
CA GLU A 448 -11.78 17.02 12.14
C GLU A 448 -12.39 15.66 12.52
N GLN A 449 -13.32 15.14 11.72
CA GLN A 449 -13.96 13.86 12.00
C GLN A 449 -12.96 12.71 11.88
N PHE A 450 -12.24 12.59 10.76
CA PHE A 450 -11.30 11.48 10.55
C PHE A 450 -10.15 11.51 11.55
N ALA A 451 -9.60 12.68 11.89
CA ALA A 451 -8.59 12.77 12.96
C ALA A 451 -9.14 12.24 14.29
N ARG A 452 -10.39 12.55 14.64
CA ARG A 452 -11.02 12.02 15.87
C ARG A 452 -11.28 10.52 15.79
N LEU A 453 -11.74 9.99 14.66
CA LEU A 453 -11.97 8.55 14.51
C LEU A 453 -10.68 7.76 14.72
N ARG A 454 -9.57 8.23 14.13
CA ARG A 454 -8.24 7.66 14.34
C ARG A 454 -7.75 7.82 15.78
N ASP A 455 -7.76 9.05 16.28
CA ASP A 455 -7.07 9.37 17.52
C ASP A 455 -7.84 8.86 18.74
N ALA A 456 -9.17 8.79 18.68
CA ALA A 456 -10.02 8.24 19.74
C ALA A 456 -9.94 6.71 19.86
N ASP A 457 -9.50 6.00 18.82
CA ASP A 457 -9.44 4.54 18.85
C ASP A 457 -8.21 4.04 19.64
N PRO A 458 -8.39 3.47 20.85
CA PRO A 458 -7.27 2.87 21.58
C PRO A 458 -6.70 1.63 20.88
N LEU A 459 -7.46 1.04 19.95
CA LEU A 459 -7.07 -0.10 19.15
C LEU A 459 -6.65 0.32 17.73
N TRP A 460 -6.33 1.59 17.47
CA TRP A 460 -5.81 1.99 16.16
C TRP A 460 -4.63 1.10 15.74
N PHE A 461 -4.59 0.62 14.50
CA PHE A 461 -3.68 -0.47 14.11
C PHE A 461 -2.19 -0.20 14.38
N GLN A 462 -1.74 1.05 14.28
CA GLN A 462 -0.35 1.46 14.57
C GLN A 462 -0.03 1.51 16.08
N ARG A 463 -1.04 1.47 16.95
CA ARG A 463 -0.88 1.39 18.42
C ARG A 463 -0.83 -0.06 18.91
N ARG A 464 -1.19 -1.03 18.06
CA ARG A 464 -1.23 -2.45 18.42
C ARG A 464 0.18 -3.04 18.50
N SER A 465 0.33 -4.04 19.35
CA SER A 465 1.54 -4.88 19.39
C SER A 465 1.35 -6.10 18.50
N TRP A 466 1.90 -6.07 17.29
CA TRP A 466 1.88 -7.17 16.33
C TRP A 466 2.89 -8.24 16.73
N THR A 467 2.44 -9.47 17.01
CA THR A 467 3.31 -10.55 17.52
C THR A 467 3.87 -11.47 16.44
N ASP A 468 3.26 -11.45 15.27
CA ASP A 468 3.73 -12.17 14.09
C ASP A 468 4.75 -11.28 13.36
N GLU A 469 5.99 -11.78 13.26
CA GLU A 469 7.07 -11.09 12.57
C GLU A 469 6.69 -10.76 11.11
N GLY A 470 6.96 -9.53 10.68
CA GLY A 470 6.68 -9.00 9.35
C GLY A 470 5.22 -8.64 9.07
N LEU A 471 4.25 -9.04 9.91
CA LEU A 471 2.83 -8.83 9.62
C LEU A 471 2.43 -7.35 9.63
N PHE A 472 3.06 -6.52 10.48
CA PHE A 472 2.76 -5.08 10.50
C PHE A 472 3.25 -4.40 9.21
N GLU A 473 4.45 -4.75 8.77
CA GLU A 473 5.08 -4.29 7.54
C GLU A 473 4.25 -4.71 6.32
N GLU A 474 3.76 -5.94 6.30
CA GLU A 474 2.85 -6.43 5.27
C GLU A 474 1.53 -5.64 5.24
N ILE A 475 0.93 -5.37 6.40
CA ILE A 475 -0.33 -4.60 6.49
C ILE A 475 -0.16 -3.17 5.95
N ILE A 476 0.95 -2.50 6.29
CA ILE A 476 1.18 -1.12 5.81
C ILE A 476 1.58 -1.07 4.34
N GLY A 477 2.23 -2.12 3.83
CA GLY A 477 2.60 -2.26 2.43
C GLY A 477 1.45 -2.70 1.51
N THR A 478 0.41 -3.34 2.06
CA THR A 478 -0.75 -3.80 1.29
C THR A 478 -1.57 -2.62 0.76
N ARG A 479 -1.77 -2.58 -0.56
CA ARG A 479 -2.69 -1.70 -1.29
C ARG A 479 -4.06 -2.34 -1.49
N LEU A 480 -5.05 -1.54 -1.88
CA LEU A 480 -6.37 -2.06 -2.20
C LEU A 480 -6.37 -2.97 -3.44
N SER A 481 -5.49 -2.71 -4.42
CA SER A 481 -5.28 -3.57 -5.60
C SER A 481 -4.88 -4.99 -5.19
N ASP A 482 -3.95 -5.15 -4.23
CA ASP A 482 -3.53 -6.46 -3.72
C ASP A 482 -4.68 -7.25 -3.11
N ILE A 483 -5.60 -6.57 -2.39
CA ILE A 483 -6.79 -7.20 -1.80
C ILE A 483 -7.71 -7.71 -2.91
N LEU A 484 -7.88 -6.91 -3.95
CA LEU A 484 -8.77 -7.19 -5.03
C LEU A 484 -8.25 -8.36 -5.88
N MET A 485 -6.94 -8.40 -6.16
CA MET A 485 -6.33 -9.52 -6.90
C MET A 485 -6.45 -10.84 -6.13
N ARG A 486 -6.22 -10.85 -4.82
CA ARG A 486 -6.32 -12.08 -4.01
C ARG A 486 -7.74 -12.50 -3.62
N SER A 487 -8.68 -11.57 -3.48
CA SER A 487 -10.00 -11.82 -2.86
C SER A 487 -11.21 -11.55 -3.77
N ALA A 488 -11.02 -11.02 -4.98
CA ALA A 488 -12.11 -10.71 -5.90
C ALA A 488 -12.06 -11.43 -7.26
N GLY A 489 -11.07 -12.29 -7.52
CA GLY A 489 -10.93 -13.03 -8.78
C GLY A 489 -10.59 -12.14 -9.98
N VAL A 490 -9.80 -11.10 -9.73
CA VAL A 490 -9.23 -10.23 -10.76
C VAL A 490 -7.75 -10.57 -10.86
N GLU A 491 -7.24 -10.73 -12.07
CA GLU A 491 -5.83 -11.09 -12.29
C GLU A 491 -4.97 -9.82 -12.39
N CYS A 492 -5.42 -8.82 -13.15
CA CYS A 492 -4.65 -7.59 -13.39
C CYS A 492 -5.44 -6.33 -13.01
N MET A 493 -4.81 -5.45 -12.22
CA MET A 493 -5.37 -4.18 -11.79
C MET A 493 -4.26 -3.15 -11.60
N GLN A 494 -4.56 -1.88 -11.87
CA GLN A 494 -3.61 -0.79 -11.61
C GLN A 494 -3.24 -0.70 -10.12
N ALA A 495 -2.01 -0.30 -9.82
CA ALA A 495 -1.49 -0.22 -8.46
C ALA A 495 -2.31 0.72 -7.55
N ASP A 496 -2.74 1.88 -8.06
CA ASP A 496 -3.69 2.77 -7.37
C ASP A 496 -5.07 2.68 -8.04
N ILE A 497 -5.93 1.83 -7.47
CA ILE A 497 -7.29 1.62 -7.96
C ILE A 497 -8.22 2.82 -7.76
N PHE A 498 -7.85 3.79 -6.91
CA PHE A 498 -8.64 5.01 -6.73
C PHE A 498 -8.40 6.05 -7.80
N LEU A 499 -7.38 5.85 -8.64
CA LEU A 499 -7.15 6.64 -9.84
C LEU A 499 -7.46 5.80 -11.07
N THR A 500 -8.04 6.43 -12.09
CA THR A 500 -8.30 5.77 -13.36
C THR A 500 -7.00 5.55 -14.12
N SER A 501 -6.94 4.40 -14.77
CA SER A 501 -5.98 4.08 -15.80
C SER A 501 -6.76 3.63 -17.04
N ASN A 502 -6.28 3.99 -18.22
CA ASN A 502 -6.85 3.51 -19.47
C ASN A 502 -6.53 2.01 -19.63
N ARG A 503 -7.58 1.18 -19.56
CA ARG A 503 -7.42 -0.27 -19.60
C ARG A 503 -7.40 -0.78 -21.04
N VAL A 504 -6.27 -1.34 -21.47
CA VAL A 504 -6.06 -1.91 -22.81
C VAL A 504 -5.57 -3.34 -22.66
N GLY A 505 -6.05 -4.27 -23.47
CA GLY A 505 -5.55 -5.64 -23.41
C GLY A 505 -5.65 -6.41 -24.72
N GLY A 506 -4.86 -7.47 -24.77
CA GLY A 506 -4.75 -8.41 -25.88
C GLY A 506 -5.83 -9.49 -25.87
N SER A 507 -5.48 -10.60 -26.49
CA SER A 507 -6.21 -11.84 -26.64
C SER A 507 -5.35 -13.00 -26.16
N GLU A 508 -5.80 -14.23 -26.31
CA GLU A 508 -5.04 -15.42 -25.87
C GLU A 508 -3.95 -15.84 -26.88
N GLY A 509 -3.34 -14.89 -27.60
CA GLY A 509 -2.20 -15.20 -28.47
C GLY A 509 -1.53 -13.94 -28.96
N ASP A 510 -0.35 -14.07 -29.57
CA ASP A 510 0.60 -12.99 -29.85
C ASP A 510 -0.03 -11.68 -30.37
N ASP A 511 0.00 -10.66 -29.53
CA ASP A 511 -0.61 -9.36 -29.73
C ASP A 511 0.42 -8.21 -29.68
N VAL A 512 -0.04 -7.04 -30.15
CA VAL A 512 0.67 -5.77 -29.99
C VAL A 512 -0.28 -4.83 -29.27
N VAL A 513 0.03 -4.52 -28.02
CA VAL A 513 -0.75 -3.65 -27.15
C VAL A 513 0.01 -2.32 -27.02
N GLU A 514 -0.57 -1.24 -27.52
CA GLU A 514 0.02 0.11 -27.41
C GLU A 514 -0.83 0.94 -26.43
N GLY A 515 -0.17 1.53 -25.44
CA GLY A 515 -0.72 2.51 -24.51
C GLY A 515 -0.97 3.85 -25.17
N ASN A 516 -1.25 4.86 -24.35
CA ASN A 516 -1.44 6.24 -24.77
C ASN A 516 -0.41 7.15 -24.06
N TRP A 517 -0.70 8.41 -23.72
CA TRP A 517 0.25 9.28 -22.99
C TRP A 517 -0.27 9.62 -21.59
N GLU A 518 -1.29 8.91 -21.15
CA GLU A 518 -1.92 9.00 -19.84
C GLU A 518 -1.84 7.61 -19.23
N ARG A 519 -1.85 7.52 -17.89
CA ARG A 519 -1.74 6.24 -17.16
C ARG A 519 -2.56 5.12 -17.79
N ASP A 520 -1.89 4.02 -18.13
CA ASP A 520 -2.46 2.83 -18.74
C ASP A 520 -2.44 1.65 -17.76
N LEU A 521 -3.44 0.76 -17.91
CA LEU A 521 -3.40 -0.60 -17.38
C LEU A 521 -3.42 -1.53 -18.59
N MET A 522 -2.29 -2.14 -18.88
CA MET A 522 -2.08 -2.97 -20.07
C MET A 522 -2.02 -4.45 -19.69
N VAL A 523 -2.71 -5.31 -20.45
CA VAL A 523 -2.81 -6.75 -20.14
C VAL A 523 -2.61 -7.59 -21.41
N GLY A 524 -1.54 -8.38 -21.51
CA GLY A 524 -1.23 -9.26 -22.65
C GLY A 524 -2.15 -10.48 -22.73
N MET A 525 -2.23 -11.24 -21.64
CA MET A 525 -3.01 -12.48 -21.42
C MET A 525 -2.22 -13.77 -21.70
N GLU A 526 -2.48 -14.50 -22.79
CA GLU A 526 -1.64 -15.64 -23.22
C GLU A 526 -1.00 -15.24 -24.56
N GLY A 527 0.16 -15.78 -24.92
CA GLY A 527 0.85 -15.49 -26.19
C GLY A 527 2.17 -14.77 -25.97
N ASP A 528 2.98 -14.67 -27.03
CA ASP A 528 4.22 -13.89 -26.98
C ASP A 528 3.89 -12.44 -27.42
N ASP A 529 3.66 -11.55 -26.46
CA ASP A 529 3.10 -10.22 -26.66
C ASP A 529 4.15 -9.11 -26.72
N PHE A 530 3.80 -8.01 -27.38
CA PHE A 530 4.57 -6.77 -27.38
C PHE A 530 3.74 -5.64 -26.78
N MET A 531 4.28 -4.97 -25.75
CA MET A 531 3.60 -3.90 -25.00
C MET A 531 4.47 -2.65 -24.88
N ASP A 532 3.88 -1.47 -25.06
CA ASP A 532 4.56 -0.16 -24.97
C ASP A 532 3.64 0.86 -24.28
N GLY A 533 4.00 1.28 -23.05
CA GLY A 533 3.24 2.22 -22.21
C GLY A 533 3.39 3.69 -22.59
N HIS A 534 4.55 4.06 -23.17
CA HIS A 534 4.94 5.41 -23.59
C HIS A 534 5.28 6.41 -22.47
N GLU A 535 4.32 7.19 -21.97
CA GLU A 535 4.53 8.27 -20.99
C GLU A 535 3.47 8.16 -19.88
N SER A 536 3.83 8.52 -18.65
CA SER A 536 3.06 8.40 -17.39
C SER A 536 3.37 7.12 -16.64
N ALA A 537 2.91 7.04 -15.39
CA ALA A 537 3.05 5.85 -14.55
C ALA A 537 2.00 4.79 -14.95
N ASP A 538 2.47 3.75 -15.62
CA ASP A 538 1.67 2.68 -16.22
C ASP A 538 1.79 1.37 -15.44
N ASP A 539 0.78 0.50 -15.60
CA ASP A 539 0.76 -0.85 -15.04
C ASP A 539 0.68 -1.86 -16.20
N LEU A 540 1.73 -2.64 -16.44
CA LEU A 540 1.84 -3.61 -17.54
C LEU A 540 1.91 -5.04 -16.99
N PHE A 541 1.07 -5.92 -17.55
CA PHE A 541 1.05 -7.35 -17.25
C PHE A 541 1.18 -8.14 -18.56
N GLY A 542 2.27 -8.89 -18.74
CA GLY A 542 2.51 -9.73 -19.91
C GLY A 542 1.55 -10.91 -19.94
N GLY A 543 1.60 -11.72 -18.88
CA GLY A 543 0.72 -12.86 -18.70
C GLY A 543 1.47 -14.15 -18.98
N ALA A 544 1.04 -14.98 -19.92
CA ALA A 544 1.69 -16.25 -20.21
C ALA A 544 2.25 -16.30 -21.62
N GLY A 545 3.55 -16.46 -21.78
CA GLY A 545 4.27 -16.50 -23.04
C GLY A 545 5.56 -15.69 -22.96
N ASP A 546 6.39 -15.71 -23.99
CA ASP A 546 7.66 -14.97 -23.96
C ASP A 546 7.41 -13.51 -24.40
N ASP A 547 7.18 -12.61 -23.46
CA ASP A 547 6.68 -11.26 -23.70
C ASP A 547 7.78 -10.19 -23.83
N THR A 548 7.45 -9.06 -24.44
CA THR A 548 8.33 -7.88 -24.53
C THR A 548 7.58 -6.61 -24.09
N LEU A 549 7.97 -6.07 -22.93
CA LEU A 549 7.29 -4.95 -22.27
C LEU A 549 8.20 -3.73 -22.16
N PHE A 550 7.68 -2.56 -22.53
CA PHE A 550 8.34 -1.26 -22.35
C PHE A 550 7.42 -0.34 -21.54
N GLY A 551 7.88 0.11 -20.35
CA GLY A 551 7.19 1.11 -19.53
C GLY A 551 7.19 2.48 -20.20
N GLY A 552 8.38 3.07 -20.34
CA GLY A 552 8.59 4.35 -21.02
C GLY A 552 9.04 5.43 -20.05
N ASP A 553 8.47 6.64 -20.17
CA ASP A 553 8.72 7.72 -19.21
C ASP A 553 7.66 7.65 -18.09
N GLY A 554 8.00 7.37 -16.84
CA GLY A 554 7.00 7.16 -15.79
C GLY A 554 7.59 6.44 -14.59
N ASP A 555 6.83 6.37 -13.50
CA ASP A 555 7.15 5.42 -12.42
C ASP A 555 6.28 4.18 -12.68
N ASP A 556 6.79 3.24 -13.48
CA ASP A 556 6.00 2.15 -14.07
C ASP A 556 6.04 0.87 -13.22
N HIS A 557 4.97 0.08 -13.30
CA HIS A 557 4.88 -1.26 -12.71
C HIS A 557 4.78 -2.29 -13.83
N ILE A 558 5.77 -3.16 -13.95
CA ILE A 558 5.90 -4.09 -15.09
C ILE A 558 6.02 -5.52 -14.56
N HIS A 559 5.10 -6.39 -14.99
CA HIS A 559 5.06 -7.80 -14.65
C HIS A 559 5.15 -8.64 -15.93
N GLY A 560 6.20 -9.45 -16.07
CA GLY A 560 6.34 -10.43 -17.16
C GLY A 560 5.36 -11.59 -17.00
N ASP A 561 5.26 -12.09 -15.76
CA ASP A 561 4.43 -13.21 -15.32
C ASP A 561 5.00 -14.59 -15.73
N GLU A 562 4.37 -15.41 -16.57
CA GLU A 562 4.90 -16.72 -16.98
C GLU A 562 5.57 -16.66 -18.35
N GLY A 563 6.87 -16.90 -18.47
CA GLY A 563 7.55 -16.81 -19.76
C GLY A 563 9.03 -16.55 -19.63
N ALA A 564 9.75 -16.51 -20.76
CA ALA A 564 11.07 -15.89 -20.79
C ALA A 564 10.90 -14.46 -21.35
N ASP A 565 10.74 -13.50 -20.46
CA ASP A 565 10.27 -12.16 -20.78
C ASP A 565 11.42 -11.16 -20.93
N PHE A 566 11.18 -10.12 -21.74
CA PHE A 566 12.04 -8.95 -21.83
C PHE A 566 11.30 -7.71 -21.31
N LEU A 567 11.80 -7.11 -20.24
CA LEU A 567 11.20 -5.94 -19.61
C LEU A 567 12.16 -4.75 -19.66
N ASN A 568 11.65 -3.57 -20.00
CA ASN A 568 12.39 -2.31 -19.97
C ASN A 568 11.57 -1.23 -19.24
N GLY A 569 12.11 -0.72 -18.12
CA GLY A 569 11.47 0.33 -17.30
C GLY A 569 11.40 1.66 -18.06
N GLY A 570 12.56 2.27 -18.27
CA GLY A 570 12.71 3.42 -19.16
C GLY A 570 13.22 4.67 -18.45
N SER A 571 12.37 5.50 -17.89
CA SER A 571 12.79 6.71 -17.18
C SER A 571 11.81 7.02 -16.06
N GLY A 572 12.29 6.99 -14.82
CA GLY A 572 11.48 7.23 -13.62
C GLY A 572 11.79 6.15 -12.60
N HIS A 573 10.97 6.00 -11.57
CA HIS A 573 11.22 5.01 -10.51
C HIS A 573 10.36 3.76 -10.76
N ASP A 574 10.91 2.78 -11.44
CA ASP A 574 10.20 1.62 -11.96
C ASP A 574 10.23 0.43 -10.99
N SER A 575 9.17 -0.37 -11.01
CA SER A 575 9.05 -1.63 -10.29
C SER A 575 8.79 -2.76 -11.28
N MET A 576 9.74 -3.69 -11.40
CA MET A 576 9.74 -4.74 -12.43
C MET A 576 9.82 -6.12 -11.80
N SER A 577 9.01 -7.06 -12.29
CA SER A 577 9.01 -8.47 -11.91
C SER A 577 9.02 -9.36 -13.16
N GLY A 578 10.02 -10.23 -13.31
CA GLY A 578 10.08 -11.23 -14.39
C GLY A 578 9.00 -12.29 -14.20
N GLY A 579 9.09 -13.05 -13.11
CA GLY A 579 8.08 -14.02 -12.72
C GLY A 579 8.58 -15.45 -12.85
N LEU A 580 7.98 -16.25 -13.73
CA LEU A 580 8.37 -17.64 -13.99
C LEU A 580 9.07 -17.77 -15.33
N GLY A 581 10.38 -17.99 -15.33
CA GLY A 581 11.16 -18.34 -16.50
C GLY A 581 12.50 -17.63 -16.47
N ASN A 582 13.12 -17.45 -17.63
CA ASN A 582 14.46 -16.88 -17.69
C ASN A 582 14.35 -15.48 -18.32
N ASP A 583 14.31 -14.47 -17.47
CA ASP A 583 13.87 -13.13 -17.82
C ASP A 583 15.05 -12.15 -17.98
N GLU A 584 14.84 -11.12 -18.81
CA GLU A 584 15.78 -10.02 -19.00
C GLU A 584 15.11 -8.71 -18.56
N LEU A 585 15.55 -8.14 -17.44
CA LEU A 585 14.99 -6.90 -16.85
C LEU A 585 16.01 -5.76 -16.92
N PHE A 586 15.64 -4.64 -17.54
CA PHE A 586 16.49 -3.44 -17.64
C PHE A 586 15.74 -2.17 -17.21
N ALA A 587 16.10 -1.63 -16.04
CA ALA A 587 15.42 -0.52 -15.38
C ALA A 587 15.65 0.84 -16.09
N GLN A 588 16.91 1.15 -16.41
CA GLN A 588 17.37 2.40 -17.07
C GLN A 588 17.58 3.57 -16.09
N ASP A 589 16.98 4.75 -16.34
CA ASP A 589 17.21 5.94 -15.52
C ASP A 589 16.19 5.95 -14.38
N GLY A 590 16.62 5.90 -13.11
CA GLY A 590 15.67 5.73 -12.03
C GLY A 590 16.27 5.41 -10.69
N ASN A 591 15.44 5.02 -9.74
CA ASN A 591 15.89 4.34 -8.52
C ASN A 591 14.91 3.20 -8.42
N ASP A 592 15.29 2.07 -8.95
CA ASP A 592 14.34 1.08 -9.45
C ASP A 592 14.35 -0.16 -8.57
N TYR A 593 13.28 -0.93 -8.67
CA TYR A 593 13.13 -2.22 -8.01
C TYR A 593 12.97 -3.31 -9.06
N LEU A 594 13.86 -4.30 -9.07
CA LEU A 594 13.85 -5.40 -10.02
C LEU A 594 13.81 -6.72 -9.26
N ALA A 595 12.87 -7.59 -9.62
CA ALA A 595 12.81 -8.97 -9.16
C ALA A 595 12.80 -9.92 -10.36
N GLY A 596 13.80 -10.80 -10.50
CA GLY A 596 13.86 -11.80 -11.57
C GLY A 596 12.75 -12.83 -11.40
N GLY A 597 12.80 -13.60 -10.30
CA GLY A 597 11.72 -14.50 -9.92
C GLY A 597 12.20 -15.95 -9.85
N LEU A 598 11.62 -16.84 -10.66
CA LEU A 598 12.05 -18.23 -10.77
C LEU A 598 12.64 -18.51 -12.15
N GLY A 599 13.93 -18.83 -12.20
CA GLY A 599 14.67 -19.25 -13.38
C GLY A 599 16.01 -18.53 -13.45
N ASP A 600 16.74 -18.67 -14.56
CA ASP A 600 18.05 -18.01 -14.67
C ASP A 600 17.87 -16.63 -15.33
N ASP A 601 17.93 -15.57 -14.53
CA ASP A 601 17.54 -14.21 -14.90
C ASP A 601 18.73 -13.28 -15.15
N VAL A 602 18.49 -12.19 -15.89
CA VAL A 602 19.44 -11.10 -16.12
C VAL A 602 18.83 -9.77 -15.71
N LEU A 603 19.41 -9.13 -14.70
CA LEU A 603 18.93 -7.86 -14.14
C LEU A 603 19.94 -6.74 -14.39
N GLY A 604 19.47 -5.56 -14.78
CA GLY A 604 20.29 -4.36 -14.96
C GLY A 604 19.62 -3.10 -14.45
N GLY A 605 20.12 -2.52 -13.35
CA GLY A 605 19.63 -1.26 -12.77
C GLY A 605 19.90 -0.06 -13.68
N SER A 606 21.16 0.09 -14.10
CA SER A 606 21.68 1.14 -14.98
C SER A 606 22.01 2.45 -14.28
N ALA A 607 21.07 3.37 -14.04
CA ALA A 607 21.41 4.69 -13.52
C ALA A 607 20.48 5.14 -12.39
N GLY A 608 21.05 5.22 -11.21
CA GLY A 608 20.53 5.70 -9.93
C GLY A 608 20.63 4.59 -8.89
N ASN A 609 19.97 4.74 -7.76
CA ASN A 609 20.18 3.82 -6.63
C ASN A 609 19.14 2.70 -6.68
N ASP A 610 19.54 1.56 -7.22
CA ASP A 610 18.63 0.47 -7.58
C ASP A 610 18.64 -0.66 -6.55
N SER A 611 17.55 -1.43 -6.52
CA SER A 611 17.41 -2.63 -5.70
C SER A 611 17.08 -3.83 -6.58
N LEU A 612 18.03 -4.76 -6.70
CA LEU A 612 17.96 -5.92 -7.59
C LEU A 612 17.87 -7.20 -6.76
N TYR A 613 16.91 -8.07 -7.13
CA TYR A 613 16.67 -9.36 -6.52
C TYR A 613 16.63 -10.43 -7.61
N GLY A 614 17.65 -11.27 -7.76
CA GLY A 614 17.67 -12.30 -8.81
C GLY A 614 16.53 -13.31 -8.64
N GLY A 615 16.40 -13.86 -7.43
CA GLY A 615 15.41 -14.89 -7.13
C GLY A 615 16.02 -16.27 -7.29
N MET A 616 15.18 -17.29 -7.51
CA MET A 616 15.66 -18.68 -7.58
C MET A 616 16.26 -18.98 -8.95
N GLY A 617 17.52 -19.40 -9.00
CA GLY A 617 18.19 -19.79 -10.24
C GLY A 617 19.64 -19.37 -10.25
N SER A 618 20.27 -19.40 -11.43
CA SER A 618 21.62 -18.86 -11.62
C SER A 618 21.54 -17.51 -12.32
N ASP A 619 21.58 -16.43 -11.55
CA ASP A 619 21.27 -15.08 -12.00
C ASP A 619 22.50 -14.25 -12.34
N ILE A 620 22.28 -13.22 -13.18
CA ILE A 620 23.29 -12.23 -13.53
C ILE A 620 22.75 -10.82 -13.27
N SER A 621 23.32 -10.13 -12.28
CA SER A 621 22.91 -8.78 -11.87
C SER A 621 23.98 -7.72 -12.17
N PHE A 622 23.54 -6.58 -12.69
CA PHE A 622 24.37 -5.38 -12.90
C PHE A 622 23.70 -4.18 -12.23
N GLY A 623 24.34 -3.58 -11.21
CA GLY A 623 23.82 -2.38 -10.52
C GLY A 623 23.83 -1.17 -11.47
N GLY A 624 25.02 -0.66 -11.79
CA GLY A 624 25.20 0.43 -12.74
C GLY A 624 25.89 1.63 -12.12
N ASP A 625 25.33 2.82 -12.32
CA ASP A 625 25.74 4.07 -11.68
C ASP A 625 24.79 4.37 -10.51
N GLY A 626 25.26 4.55 -9.28
CA GLY A 626 24.44 4.87 -8.10
C GLY A 626 24.78 3.94 -6.95
N ASP A 627 24.25 4.22 -5.75
CA ASP A 627 24.51 3.33 -4.61
C ASP A 627 23.49 2.18 -4.64
N ASP A 628 23.90 1.03 -5.15
CA ASP A 628 23.02 -0.09 -5.49
C ASP A 628 22.95 -1.16 -4.41
N LEU A 629 21.83 -1.88 -4.40
CA LEU A 629 21.57 -2.98 -3.48
C LEU A 629 21.21 -4.25 -4.25
N ILE A 630 22.12 -5.20 -4.29
CA ILE A 630 21.95 -6.48 -5.00
C ILE A 630 21.78 -7.61 -3.99
N TYR A 631 20.65 -8.30 -4.07
CA TYR A 631 20.27 -9.43 -3.22
C TYR A 631 20.14 -10.71 -4.04
N GLU A 632 21.05 -11.64 -3.81
CA GLU A 632 21.03 -13.01 -4.36
C GLU A 632 20.88 -14.05 -3.23
N ILE A 633 20.21 -13.65 -2.14
CA ILE A 633 20.05 -14.49 -0.93
C ILE A 633 18.91 -15.47 -1.14
N GLU A 634 19.22 -16.62 -1.72
CA GLU A 634 18.25 -17.71 -1.87
C GLU A 634 18.58 -18.97 -1.09
N THR A 635 17.57 -19.84 -1.00
CA THR A 635 17.68 -21.15 -0.32
C THR A 635 18.16 -22.28 -1.23
N ASP A 636 18.32 -22.01 -2.52
CA ASP A 636 18.99 -22.93 -3.43
C ASP A 636 20.52 -22.78 -3.32
N GLU A 637 21.23 -23.63 -4.05
CA GLU A 637 22.70 -23.74 -4.00
C GLU A 637 23.24 -23.48 -5.43
N GLU A 638 22.51 -22.67 -6.20
CA GLU A 638 22.84 -22.28 -7.56
C GLU A 638 23.83 -21.12 -7.55
N SER A 639 24.51 -20.86 -8.67
CA SER A 639 25.65 -19.92 -8.70
C SER A 639 25.28 -18.63 -9.39
N ASN A 640 25.50 -17.51 -8.71
CA ASN A 640 25.12 -16.17 -9.15
C ASN A 640 26.34 -15.34 -9.57
N THR A 641 26.10 -14.34 -10.43
CA THR A 641 27.11 -13.35 -10.82
C THR A 641 26.56 -11.94 -10.65
N ALA A 642 27.24 -11.10 -9.88
CA ALA A 642 26.84 -9.71 -9.67
C ALA A 642 28.00 -8.73 -9.87
N TRP A 643 27.73 -7.61 -10.54
CA TRP A 643 28.65 -6.48 -10.67
C TRP A 643 27.93 -5.20 -10.29
N ALA A 644 28.29 -4.60 -9.15
CA ALA A 644 27.53 -3.48 -8.61
C ALA A 644 27.78 -2.17 -9.40
N GLY A 645 29.03 -1.73 -9.60
CA GLY A 645 29.34 -0.73 -10.63
C GLY A 645 30.03 0.53 -10.12
N GLN A 646 29.36 1.68 -10.14
CA GLN A 646 29.85 2.95 -9.60
C GLN A 646 28.94 3.38 -8.45
N GLY A 647 29.49 3.70 -7.29
CA GLY A 647 28.68 4.05 -6.13
C GLY A 647 29.17 3.30 -4.91
N ASP A 648 28.62 3.61 -3.74
CA ASP A 648 28.91 2.86 -2.52
C ASP A 648 27.91 1.70 -2.41
N ASP A 649 28.26 0.54 -2.96
CA ASP A 649 27.31 -0.52 -3.25
C ASP A 649 27.21 -1.58 -2.14
N THR A 650 26.11 -2.35 -2.14
CA THR A 650 25.93 -3.52 -1.27
C THR A 650 25.50 -4.74 -2.08
N VAL A 651 26.28 -5.81 -1.99
CA VAL A 651 25.99 -7.12 -2.61
C VAL A 651 25.88 -8.18 -1.53
N MET A 652 24.76 -8.89 -1.48
CA MET A 652 24.54 -10.00 -0.55
C MET A 652 24.16 -11.27 -1.31
N GLY A 653 25.03 -12.28 -1.25
CA GLY A 653 24.80 -13.61 -1.81
C GLY A 653 24.18 -14.61 -0.85
N GLY A 654 23.89 -15.80 -1.39
CA GLY A 654 23.18 -16.88 -0.73
C GLY A 654 24.07 -18.12 -0.54
N GLY A 655 23.56 -19.29 -0.94
CA GLY A 655 24.40 -20.45 -1.19
C GLY A 655 24.76 -20.51 -2.66
N GLY A 656 25.89 -21.11 -3.04
CA GLY A 656 26.26 -21.14 -4.44
C GLY A 656 27.73 -21.37 -4.71
N HIS A 657 28.21 -20.86 -5.84
CA HIS A 657 29.64 -20.72 -6.16
C HIS A 657 29.74 -19.42 -6.94
N ASP A 658 29.70 -18.33 -6.20
CA ASP A 658 29.30 -17.03 -6.73
C ASP A 658 30.48 -16.22 -7.24
N VAL A 659 30.20 -15.26 -8.11
CA VAL A 659 31.19 -14.31 -8.62
C VAL A 659 30.66 -12.89 -8.45
N PHE A 660 31.19 -12.17 -7.47
CA PHE A 660 30.73 -10.82 -7.14
C PHE A 660 31.82 -9.77 -7.31
N GLY A 661 31.43 -8.59 -7.76
CA GLY A 661 32.29 -7.42 -7.84
C GLY A 661 31.61 -6.15 -7.39
N GLY A 662 32.29 -5.37 -6.54
CA GLY A 662 31.82 -4.07 -6.03
C GLY A 662 31.91 -3.02 -7.12
N GLY A 663 33.12 -2.66 -7.51
CA GLY A 663 33.34 -1.72 -8.60
C GLY A 663 34.08 -0.50 -8.14
N ALA A 664 33.49 0.69 -8.19
CA ALA A 664 34.13 1.90 -7.73
C ALA A 664 33.28 2.62 -6.68
N GLY A 665 33.80 2.70 -5.47
CA GLY A 665 33.18 3.35 -4.32
C GLY A 665 33.60 2.61 -3.06
N ASP A 666 33.01 2.92 -1.92
CA ASP A 666 33.21 2.13 -0.69
C ASP A 666 32.17 0.99 -0.67
N ASP A 667 32.55 -0.20 -1.14
CA ASP A 667 31.59 -1.30 -1.38
C ASP A 667 31.48 -2.29 -0.21
N SER A 668 30.35 -2.97 -0.08
CA SER A 668 30.11 -4.03 0.92
C SER A 668 29.61 -5.31 0.26
N ILE A 669 30.41 -6.37 0.30
CA ILE A 669 30.09 -7.67 -0.33
C ILE A 669 30.15 -8.78 0.70
N SER A 670 29.09 -9.60 0.76
CA SER A 670 29.06 -10.86 1.51
C SER A 670 28.55 -11.97 0.60
N SER A 671 29.37 -12.98 0.28
CA SER A 671 28.97 -14.01 -0.70
C SER A 671 28.19 -15.19 -0.12
N GLY A 672 28.48 -15.62 1.11
CA GLY A 672 27.61 -16.55 1.83
C GLY A 672 28.18 -17.96 1.90
N ASN A 673 27.47 -18.98 1.42
CA ASN A 673 27.98 -20.35 1.40
C ASN A 673 28.48 -20.74 0.01
N GLY A 674 29.52 -21.57 -0.02
CA GLY A 674 30.11 -22.09 -1.23
C GLY A 674 31.46 -21.49 -1.51
N ASN A 675 32.15 -22.03 -2.52
CA ASN A 675 33.46 -21.52 -2.94
C ASN A 675 33.28 -20.35 -3.90
N ASP A 676 33.47 -19.14 -3.41
CA ASP A 676 33.11 -17.91 -4.10
C ASP A 676 34.33 -17.15 -4.61
N VAL A 677 34.09 -16.20 -5.52
CA VAL A 677 35.09 -15.26 -6.02
C VAL A 677 34.59 -13.84 -5.85
N ILE A 678 35.28 -13.07 -5.00
CA ILE A 678 34.92 -11.67 -4.70
C ILE A 678 35.99 -10.71 -5.24
N TYR A 679 35.56 -9.67 -5.93
CA TYR A 679 36.39 -8.54 -6.36
C TYR A 679 35.91 -7.25 -5.66
N GLY A 680 36.74 -6.61 -4.84
CA GLY A 680 36.43 -5.28 -4.28
C GLY A 680 36.14 -4.26 -5.39
N GLY A 681 37.01 -4.23 -6.41
CA GLY A 681 36.73 -3.56 -7.67
C GLY A 681 37.87 -2.66 -8.14
N ALA A 682 37.56 -1.67 -8.97
CA ALA A 682 38.52 -0.72 -9.49
C ALA A 682 38.39 0.62 -8.77
N GLY A 683 39.35 0.97 -7.92
CA GLY A 683 39.28 2.23 -7.20
C GLY A 683 40.36 2.40 -6.15
N GLU A 684 40.10 3.34 -5.26
CA GLU A 684 40.81 3.55 -3.99
C GLU A 684 39.77 3.55 -2.85
N GLY A 685 38.66 2.84 -3.07
CA GLY A 685 37.49 2.76 -2.20
C GLY A 685 37.80 1.89 -1.00
N ARG A 686 37.11 2.10 0.12
CA ARG A 686 37.30 1.27 1.31
C ARG A 686 36.24 0.19 1.33
N ASP A 687 36.63 -0.99 0.88
CA ASP A 687 35.70 -2.09 0.69
C ASP A 687 35.59 -2.96 1.95
N ILE A 688 34.43 -3.59 2.13
CA ILE A 688 34.16 -4.60 3.15
C ILE A 688 33.80 -5.89 2.42
N LEU A 689 34.68 -6.88 2.49
CA LEU A 689 34.52 -8.16 1.78
C LEU A 689 34.42 -9.32 2.77
N ASN A 690 33.45 -10.21 2.56
CA ASN A 690 33.25 -11.41 3.38
C ASN A 690 32.93 -12.62 2.48
N GLY A 691 33.80 -13.63 2.49
CA GLY A 691 33.60 -14.90 1.75
C GLY A 691 32.50 -15.74 2.39
N GLY A 692 32.64 -16.06 3.67
CA GLY A 692 31.66 -16.86 4.40
C GLY A 692 32.09 -18.33 4.47
N ASP A 693 31.20 -19.27 4.18
CA ASP A 693 31.47 -20.70 4.32
C ASP A 693 31.96 -21.29 2.98
N GLY A 694 33.24 -21.54 2.78
CA GLY A 694 33.75 -22.17 1.57
C GLY A 694 35.25 -21.97 1.37
N ALA A 695 35.78 -22.51 0.28
CA ALA A 695 37.16 -22.22 -0.12
C ALA A 695 37.15 -21.05 -1.11
N ASP A 696 37.27 -19.84 -0.58
CA ASP A 696 36.97 -18.62 -1.32
C ASP A 696 38.21 -17.97 -1.93
N THR A 697 38.00 -17.13 -2.93
CA THR A 697 39.05 -16.28 -3.50
C THR A 697 38.64 -14.82 -3.48
N LEU A 698 39.31 -14.02 -2.64
CA LEU A 698 38.98 -12.61 -2.43
C LEU A 698 40.08 -11.70 -2.99
N PHE A 699 39.69 -10.63 -3.69
CA PHE A 699 40.57 -9.61 -4.24
C PHE A 699 40.19 -8.21 -3.73
N GLY A 700 40.85 -7.70 -2.68
CA GLY A 700 40.57 -6.36 -2.13
C GLY A 700 40.86 -5.22 -3.11
N SER A 701 41.89 -5.40 -3.94
CA SER A 701 42.26 -4.49 -5.03
C SER A 701 42.94 -3.20 -4.59
N GLY A 702 42.23 -2.13 -4.26
CA GLY A 702 42.87 -0.84 -3.95
C GLY A 702 42.03 0.03 -3.04
N GLY A 703 42.65 0.52 -1.96
CA GLY A 703 41.98 1.23 -0.88
C GLY A 703 42.35 0.63 0.47
N ASN A 704 41.73 1.05 1.57
CA ASN A 704 42.09 0.53 2.90
C ASN A 704 41.03 -0.45 3.39
N ASP A 705 41.10 -1.69 2.93
CA ASP A 705 39.97 -2.62 2.93
C ASP A 705 39.82 -3.38 4.24
N GLN A 706 38.61 -3.91 4.47
CA GLN A 706 38.31 -4.88 5.51
C GLN A 706 37.89 -6.20 4.86
N ILE A 707 38.69 -7.25 5.02
CA ILE A 707 38.48 -8.54 4.35
C ILE A 707 38.36 -9.66 5.36
N SER A 708 37.33 -10.49 5.22
CA SER A 708 37.09 -11.72 5.96
C SER A 708 37.00 -12.90 4.99
N GLY A 709 37.82 -13.94 5.17
CA GLY A 709 37.71 -15.20 4.41
C GLY A 709 36.49 -15.99 4.88
N GLY A 710 36.53 -16.45 6.13
CA GLY A 710 35.44 -17.16 6.79
C GLY A 710 35.83 -18.59 7.14
N ASP A 711 34.96 -19.55 6.85
CA ASP A 711 35.18 -20.98 7.10
C ASP A 711 35.63 -21.68 5.80
N GLY A 712 36.88 -22.13 5.71
CA GLY A 712 37.39 -22.95 4.61
C GLY A 712 38.80 -22.57 4.20
N ASP A 713 39.38 -23.25 3.21
CA ASP A 713 40.78 -22.99 2.81
C ASP A 713 40.80 -21.83 1.79
N ASP A 714 41.03 -20.60 2.26
CA ASP A 714 40.83 -19.37 1.47
C ASP A 714 42.09 -18.85 0.78
N ILE A 715 41.89 -18.08 -0.30
CA ILE A 715 42.94 -17.35 -1.01
C ILE A 715 42.59 -15.87 -1.03
N ILE A 716 43.37 -15.06 -0.33
CA ILE A 716 43.14 -13.62 -0.22
C ILE A 716 44.27 -12.83 -0.88
N PHE A 717 43.90 -11.95 -1.81
CA PHE A 717 44.76 -10.96 -2.46
C PHE A 717 44.36 -9.57 -2.00
N ASN A 718 45.01 -9.06 -0.95
CA ASN A 718 44.61 -7.80 -0.30
C ASN A 718 44.62 -6.61 -1.27
N GLY A 719 45.74 -6.38 -1.96
CA GLY A 719 45.81 -5.32 -2.97
C GLY A 719 46.74 -4.18 -2.58
N GLN A 720 46.28 -2.93 -2.68
CA GLN A 720 47.01 -1.72 -2.32
C GLN A 720 46.26 -0.96 -1.23
N GLY A 721 46.98 -0.36 -0.28
CA GLY A 721 46.45 0.46 0.80
C GLY A 721 46.79 -0.16 2.16
N ASP A 722 46.34 0.44 3.26
CA ASP A 722 46.58 -0.10 4.60
C ASP A 722 45.37 -0.96 5.02
N ASP A 723 45.44 -2.27 4.76
CA ASP A 723 44.31 -3.21 4.85
C ASP A 723 44.17 -3.91 6.22
N HIS A 724 42.98 -4.43 6.50
CA HIS A 724 42.70 -5.30 7.65
C HIS A 724 42.07 -6.62 7.19
N VAL A 725 42.78 -7.72 7.42
CA VAL A 725 42.40 -9.05 6.91
C VAL A 725 42.33 -10.09 8.02
N GLU A 726 41.23 -10.84 8.06
CA GLU A 726 41.00 -12.02 8.91
C GLU A 726 40.61 -13.18 8.00
N ALA A 727 41.51 -14.15 7.78
CA ALA A 727 41.22 -15.26 6.87
C ALA A 727 40.21 -16.26 7.48
N GLY A 728 40.37 -16.64 8.75
CA GLY A 728 39.32 -17.35 9.50
C GLY A 728 39.70 -18.80 9.83
N ASP A 729 38.79 -19.74 9.62
CA ASP A 729 38.99 -21.16 9.94
C ASP A 729 39.38 -21.94 8.68
N GLY A 730 40.62 -22.42 8.57
CA GLY A 730 41.07 -23.13 7.37
C GLY A 730 42.58 -23.11 7.20
N ASN A 731 43.09 -23.58 6.07
CA ASN A 731 44.50 -23.40 5.72
C ASN A 731 44.61 -22.34 4.63
N ASP A 732 44.83 -21.11 5.05
CA ASP A 732 44.63 -19.96 4.18
C ASP A 732 45.92 -19.47 3.51
N ILE A 733 45.78 -18.78 2.39
CA ILE A 733 46.88 -18.12 1.69
C ILE A 733 46.57 -16.62 1.60
N LEU A 734 47.32 -15.80 2.34
CA LEU A 734 47.14 -14.35 2.39
C LEU A 734 48.31 -13.67 1.67
N TRP A 735 48.03 -12.93 0.61
CA TRP A 735 48.99 -12.05 -0.06
C TRP A 735 48.89 -10.65 0.51
N GLY A 736 49.90 -10.23 1.27
CA GLY A 736 49.87 -9.00 2.07
C GLY A 736 49.47 -7.75 1.30
N GLY A 737 49.93 -7.59 0.05
CA GLY A 737 49.64 -6.40 -0.74
C GLY A 737 50.60 -5.24 -0.49
N ILE A 738 50.42 -4.12 -1.16
CA ILE A 738 51.22 -2.90 -0.98
C ILE A 738 50.56 -2.08 0.12
N GLY A 739 51.23 -1.82 1.22
CA GLY A 739 50.53 -1.21 2.35
C GLY A 739 51.31 -1.23 3.64
N ASN A 740 50.61 -0.93 4.73
CA ASN A 740 51.03 -1.35 6.06
C ASN A 740 49.87 -2.12 6.67
N ASP A 741 49.84 -3.41 6.36
CA ASP A 741 48.63 -4.20 6.51
C ASP A 741 48.56 -4.85 7.90
N LEU A 742 47.34 -5.16 8.33
CA LEU A 742 47.06 -5.95 9.51
C LEU A 742 46.48 -7.29 9.08
N LEU A 743 47.22 -8.37 9.31
CA LEU A 743 46.88 -9.72 8.84
C LEU A 743 46.65 -10.68 10.00
N GLU A 744 45.58 -11.47 9.92
CA GLU A 744 45.27 -12.58 10.82
C GLU A 744 44.89 -13.81 9.98
N GLY A 745 45.60 -14.92 10.19
CA GLY A 745 45.30 -16.20 9.51
C GLY A 745 44.12 -16.90 10.16
N GLY A 746 44.16 -17.03 11.50
CA GLY A 746 43.06 -17.61 12.27
C GLY A 746 43.37 -19.05 12.67
N SER A 747 42.43 -19.98 12.45
CA SER A 747 42.57 -21.38 12.83
C SER A 747 43.03 -22.25 11.67
N GLY A 748 44.28 -22.71 11.70
CA GLY A 748 44.74 -23.78 10.82
C GLY A 748 46.18 -23.57 10.43
N ALA A 749 46.59 -24.01 9.24
CA ALA A 749 47.98 -23.89 8.80
C ALA A 749 48.11 -22.87 7.67
N ASP A 750 48.31 -21.62 8.05
CA ASP A 750 48.19 -20.48 7.13
C ASP A 750 49.52 -20.09 6.49
N VAL A 751 49.46 -19.46 5.32
CA VAL A 751 50.62 -18.97 4.58
C VAL A 751 50.47 -17.49 4.29
N PHE A 752 51.34 -16.68 4.90
CA PHE A 752 51.44 -15.24 4.62
C PHE A 752 52.52 -15.01 3.56
N VAL A 753 52.14 -14.46 2.41
CA VAL A 753 53.00 -14.28 1.23
C VAL A 753 53.44 -12.83 1.09
N PHE A 754 54.76 -12.62 1.03
CA PHE A 754 55.38 -11.31 0.85
C PHE A 754 56.35 -11.25 -0.34
N VAL A 755 56.32 -10.13 -1.05
CA VAL A 755 57.12 -9.77 -2.23
C VAL A 755 57.69 -8.35 -2.07
N GLU A 756 58.69 -7.99 -2.88
CA GLU A 756 59.25 -6.62 -2.90
C GLU A 756 58.15 -5.57 -3.07
N GLY A 757 58.15 -4.53 -2.23
CA GLY A 757 57.17 -3.45 -2.25
C GLY A 757 55.95 -3.59 -1.34
N ASN A 758 55.82 -4.67 -0.55
CA ASN A 758 54.65 -4.84 0.34
C ASN A 758 54.58 -3.83 1.49
N GLY A 759 55.70 -3.32 2.01
CA GLY A 759 55.70 -2.28 3.04
C GLY A 759 55.93 -2.80 4.46
N GLU A 760 55.25 -2.23 5.46
CA GLU A 760 55.41 -2.61 6.89
C GLU A 760 54.15 -3.27 7.45
N ASP A 761 54.12 -4.60 7.44
CA ASP A 761 52.91 -5.39 7.72
C ASP A 761 52.97 -6.02 9.11
N THR A 762 51.83 -6.09 9.79
CA THR A 762 51.67 -6.68 11.12
C THR A 762 50.83 -7.94 11.05
N ILE A 763 51.38 -9.07 11.51
CA ILE A 763 50.65 -10.33 11.67
C ILE A 763 50.28 -10.53 13.14
N ARG A 764 48.98 -10.70 13.41
CA ARG A 764 48.46 -11.07 14.72
C ARG A 764 48.21 -12.57 14.82
N HIS A 765 48.21 -13.04 16.07
CA HIS A 765 47.93 -14.43 16.45
C HIS A 765 48.72 -15.55 15.75
N TYR A 766 49.85 -15.22 15.12
CA TYR A 766 50.73 -16.18 14.42
C TYR A 766 51.07 -17.45 15.24
N SER A 767 50.70 -18.62 14.70
CA SER A 767 51.06 -19.93 15.23
C SER A 767 52.46 -20.35 14.80
N LEU A 768 53.37 -20.47 15.77
CA LEU A 768 54.70 -21.06 15.54
C LEU A 768 54.67 -22.56 15.20
N VAL A 769 53.51 -23.21 15.24
CA VAL A 769 53.37 -24.64 14.94
C VAL A 769 52.85 -24.84 13.53
N ASP A 770 51.84 -24.06 13.16
CA ASP A 770 51.01 -24.33 11.98
C ASP A 770 51.38 -23.38 10.84
N ASP A 771 51.43 -22.07 11.10
CA ASP A 771 51.60 -21.01 10.09
C ASP A 771 53.00 -20.93 9.47
N ARG A 772 53.09 -20.34 8.27
CA ARG A 772 54.31 -20.12 7.49
C ARG A 772 54.33 -18.73 6.86
N ILE A 773 55.54 -18.21 6.65
CA ILE A 773 55.77 -16.96 5.93
C ILE A 773 56.50 -17.28 4.62
N ALA A 774 55.87 -17.03 3.48
CA ALA A 774 56.47 -17.16 2.17
C ALA A 774 57.11 -15.83 1.74
N ILE A 775 58.40 -15.85 1.40
CA ILE A 775 59.15 -14.68 0.95
C ILE A 775 59.60 -14.91 -0.49
N LEU A 776 59.05 -14.12 -1.42
CA LEU A 776 59.35 -14.22 -2.85
C LEU A 776 60.26 -13.08 -3.27
N SER A 777 61.56 -13.29 -3.13
CA SER A 777 62.58 -12.34 -3.54
C SER A 777 63.77 -13.05 -4.16
N ASP A 778 64.27 -12.51 -5.28
CA ASP A 778 65.51 -12.99 -5.91
C ASP A 778 66.74 -12.84 -4.99
N ASN A 779 66.65 -12.02 -3.94
CA ASN A 779 67.76 -11.73 -3.01
C ASN A 779 67.75 -12.63 -1.76
N ILE A 780 66.67 -13.37 -1.50
CA ILE A 780 66.45 -14.13 -0.26
C ILE A 780 66.30 -15.61 -0.59
N ALA A 781 67.21 -16.45 -0.07
CA ALA A 781 67.16 -17.91 -0.31
C ALA A 781 67.16 -18.73 0.98
N SER A 782 67.36 -18.09 2.13
CA SER A 782 67.43 -18.74 3.44
C SER A 782 67.19 -17.75 4.57
N LEU A 783 66.96 -18.27 5.78
CA LEU A 783 66.80 -17.46 7.00
C LEU A 783 68.02 -16.55 7.31
N GLU A 784 69.23 -16.93 6.85
CA GLU A 784 70.44 -16.13 7.06
C GLU A 784 70.44 -14.81 6.26
N ASP A 785 69.59 -14.71 5.23
CA ASP A 785 69.47 -13.53 4.38
C ASP A 785 68.52 -12.47 4.99
N LEU A 786 67.77 -12.81 6.04
CA LEU A 786 66.81 -11.94 6.71
C LEU A 786 67.44 -11.12 7.86
N THR A 787 66.98 -9.89 8.04
CA THR A 787 67.33 -9.07 9.21
C THR A 787 66.27 -9.23 10.30
N LEU A 788 66.61 -9.97 11.36
CA LEU A 788 65.72 -10.20 12.50
C LEU A 788 66.04 -9.27 13.68
N SER A 789 65.04 -8.59 14.22
CA SER A 789 65.19 -7.76 15.42
C SER A 789 63.98 -7.89 16.36
N GLN A 790 64.22 -7.77 17.68
CA GLN A 790 63.16 -7.87 18.68
C GLN A 790 62.83 -6.48 19.24
N HIS A 791 61.55 -6.13 19.21
CA HIS A 791 61.01 -4.91 19.82
C HIS A 791 59.94 -5.29 20.84
N ARG A 792 60.27 -5.25 22.13
CA ARG A 792 59.38 -5.72 23.22
C ARG A 792 58.90 -7.17 23.02
N PHE A 793 57.64 -7.36 22.64
CA PHE A 793 57.01 -8.66 22.37
C PHE A 793 56.71 -8.86 20.88
N GLU A 794 57.23 -7.99 20.01
CA GLU A 794 57.11 -8.08 18.56
C GLU A 794 58.43 -8.54 17.94
N ALA A 795 58.37 -9.53 17.05
CA ALA A 795 59.48 -9.94 16.21
C ALA A 795 59.41 -9.23 14.86
N HIS A 796 60.42 -8.43 14.53
CA HIS A 796 60.53 -7.73 13.25
C HIS A 796 61.45 -8.50 12.32
N ILE A 797 60.95 -8.80 11.12
CA ILE A 797 61.64 -9.52 10.04
C ILE A 797 61.74 -8.54 8.86
N ALA A 798 62.95 -8.14 8.48
CA ALA A 798 63.15 -7.19 7.39
C ALA A 798 64.00 -7.79 6.26
N PHE A 799 63.59 -7.54 5.03
CA PHE A 799 64.30 -7.90 3.80
C PHE A 799 63.94 -6.87 2.71
N ASP A 800 64.85 -6.63 1.76
CA ASP A 800 64.66 -5.62 0.70
C ASP A 800 64.09 -4.29 1.25
N ASP A 801 62.86 -3.92 0.87
CA ASP A 801 62.09 -2.77 1.38
C ASP A 801 60.87 -3.16 2.25
N VAL A 802 60.73 -4.43 2.61
CA VAL A 802 59.60 -4.99 3.39
C VAL A 802 59.99 -5.21 4.85
N THR A 803 59.05 -4.94 5.77
CA THR A 803 59.17 -5.24 7.20
C THR A 803 57.92 -5.99 7.68
N ILE A 804 58.09 -7.22 8.18
CA ILE A 804 57.00 -8.00 8.78
C ILE A 804 57.14 -7.94 10.30
N ILE A 805 56.05 -7.64 11.01
CA ILE A 805 55.95 -7.54 12.46
C ILE A 805 55.05 -8.66 12.96
N LEU A 806 55.62 -9.63 13.69
CA LEU A 806 54.84 -10.67 14.34
C LEU A 806 54.53 -10.26 15.78
N GLU A 807 53.26 -10.00 16.09
CA GLU A 807 52.83 -9.69 17.45
C GLU A 807 52.96 -10.91 18.38
N SER A 808 53.41 -10.67 19.62
CA SER A 808 53.56 -11.71 20.65
C SER A 808 54.53 -12.87 20.33
N VAL A 809 55.38 -12.73 19.30
CA VAL A 809 56.40 -13.71 18.92
C VAL A 809 57.80 -13.25 19.35
N LEU A 810 58.62 -14.21 19.80
CA LEU A 810 60.03 -13.98 20.08
C LEU A 810 60.89 -14.43 18.89
N VAL A 811 61.80 -13.55 18.43
CA VAL A 811 62.74 -13.85 17.33
C VAL A 811 63.52 -15.14 17.58
N THR A 812 63.84 -15.46 18.84
CA THR A 812 64.57 -16.69 19.22
C THR A 812 63.80 -17.98 18.97
N HIS A 813 62.50 -17.90 18.70
CA HIS A 813 61.67 -19.05 18.36
C HIS A 813 61.55 -19.28 16.86
N LEU A 814 61.93 -18.30 16.03
CA LEU A 814 61.88 -18.45 14.58
C LEU A 814 63.00 -19.39 14.08
N THR A 815 62.65 -20.41 13.31
CA THR A 815 63.55 -21.33 12.60
C THR A 815 63.25 -21.29 11.10
N GLU A 816 64.13 -21.90 10.31
CA GLU A 816 63.96 -21.99 8.84
C GLU A 816 62.65 -22.70 8.45
N ASP A 817 62.11 -23.58 9.31
CA ASP A 817 60.86 -24.29 9.06
C ASP A 817 59.63 -23.36 9.02
N HIS A 818 59.68 -22.16 9.60
CA HIS A 818 58.58 -21.19 9.55
C HIS A 818 58.55 -20.37 8.24
N PHE A 819 59.56 -20.55 7.37
CA PHE A 819 59.71 -19.76 6.16
C PHE A 819 59.69 -20.63 4.90
N LEU A 820 59.11 -20.09 3.83
CA LEU A 820 59.16 -20.65 2.48
C LEU A 820 59.91 -19.66 1.59
N PHE A 821 61.04 -20.08 1.00
CA PHE A 821 61.91 -19.22 0.17
C PHE A 821 61.84 -19.53 -1.35
N ASP A 822 60.99 -20.47 -1.75
CA ASP A 822 60.73 -20.83 -3.15
C ASP A 822 59.29 -21.37 -3.22
N LEU A 823 58.49 -20.89 -4.17
CA LEU A 823 57.14 -21.42 -4.39
C LEU A 823 57.22 -22.63 -5.31
N ALA A 824 57.45 -23.78 -4.69
CA ALA A 824 56.90 -25.02 -5.20
C ALA A 824 55.65 -25.35 -4.36
N PHE A 825 54.54 -24.66 -4.66
CA PHE A 825 53.22 -25.09 -4.20
C PHE A 825 52.85 -26.43 -4.87
#